data_AF-A0A0A1TZV3-F1
#
_entry.id   AF-A0A0A1TZV3-F1
#
_cell.length_a   1.000
_cell.length_b   1.000
_cell.length_c   1.000
_cell.angle_alpha   90.00
_cell.angle_beta   90.00
_cell.angle_gamma   90.00
#
_symmetry.space_group_name_H-M   'P 1'
#
loop_
_entity.id
_entity.type
_entity.pdbx_description
1 polymer ?
#
loop_
_entity_poly.entity_id
_entity_poly.type
_entity_poly.pdbx_seq_one_letter_code
_entity_poly.pdbx_strand_id
1 'polypeptide(L)'
;STIRNGLSFCGKRVFLSNSTIEMCNCNYTINGWDPFGTELINKGDCFETSKQPTLNLRLFTQFYELINQQQSWNKIYTMGNNIRFLGNTKMSTNELIINSQVISEISIEISSSLKLFENGNLRITKRSTLIFGDNLVINTNEILTPQIIDTNGYIQIEKGCSIKNQRAHVTVTTKYGQKINLISFQEIQNSSSCYFFDDLIGGKLLYIVENQPNKIVHTSCVYLGGDFGDYKNYKEKILHCPISSENTTIYIENNNIEQNCNFIGSFVQNTTILDFTKKISYVTKFKDEKTNILFVNDLSHNGENVTFSNTNVKWVLGKIYGFEKTTSDFPKSINKNIYLTLTYNENYLCRLIQIEQNNEKCFLCKNYTYLFNNKCYPISPNCTSVYTDKTNGICQQCETHNEAFKYECVQCPDHCLRCFMLHCILCENDYYEDENGLCKNVKLLNSKVVSYQIGRIFKCVSETFINFNMCLNCGDNCVSCKNESHCFICNSKSTLESGICRFKNTTLLTNNDNIINCADGSYLLFNECIPCSLKYGKMCSKCDVTNCFNCSGNGVINNDNICIPQNESNCIVSKNSHCQGCTNTSSYIKENGLCFENAPCIISNKNHSCVVCKNDSFYQQNKCISQTISNNYCMIYTQERDRCSRCQVGYFILDNKCINCPEYCSDCINYSTCLFCDK
;
A
#
# COMPACT_ATOMS: atom_id res chain seq x y z
N SER A 1 75.37 82.40 -31.90
CA SER A 1 76.18 81.43 -32.67
C SER A 1 77.20 80.82 -31.72
N THR A 2 77.39 79.52 -31.53
CA THR A 2 77.00 78.31 -32.26
C THR A 2 77.39 77.10 -31.38
N ILE A 3 76.43 76.19 -31.13
CA ILE A 3 76.53 74.76 -30.76
C ILE A 3 77.35 74.35 -29.50
N ARG A 4 76.64 73.88 -28.45
CA ARG A 4 77.05 72.72 -27.60
C ARG A 4 75.87 72.08 -26.82
N ASN A 5 74.67 72.03 -27.40
CA ASN A 5 73.60 71.15 -26.90
C ASN A 5 73.58 69.91 -27.78
N GLY A 6 74.12 68.81 -27.27
CA GLY A 6 74.17 67.54 -27.99
C GLY A 6 74.73 66.42 -27.13
N LEU A 7 74.61 66.51 -25.80
CA LEU A 7 74.97 65.44 -24.88
C LEU A 7 73.70 64.93 -24.18
N SER A 8 73.52 63.61 -24.18
CA SER A 8 72.48 62.86 -23.49
C SER A 8 73.12 61.98 -22.41
N PHE A 9 72.34 61.58 -21.42
CA PHE A 9 72.82 60.72 -20.35
C PHE A 9 71.81 59.62 -19.98
N CYS A 10 72.32 58.50 -19.47
CA CYS A 10 71.55 57.42 -18.85
C CYS A 10 72.45 56.66 -17.87
N GLY A 11 71.94 56.35 -16.68
CA GLY A 11 72.77 55.91 -15.57
C GLY A 11 73.85 56.94 -15.25
N LYS A 12 75.12 56.51 -15.27
CA LYS A 12 76.33 57.36 -15.18
C LYS A 12 76.95 57.63 -16.56
N ARG A 13 76.35 57.13 -17.64
CA ARG A 13 76.85 57.20 -19.02
C ARG A 13 76.46 58.53 -19.64
N VAL A 14 77.40 59.22 -20.27
CA VAL A 14 77.19 60.48 -21.02
C VAL A 14 77.66 60.27 -22.45
N PHE A 15 76.84 60.64 -23.42
CA PHE A 15 77.11 60.39 -24.85
C PHE A 15 76.51 61.51 -25.71
N LEU A 16 76.95 61.61 -26.97
CA LEU A 16 76.40 62.60 -27.90
C LEU A 16 74.97 62.21 -28.30
N SER A 17 74.01 63.14 -28.20
CA SER A 17 72.58 62.93 -28.51
C SER A 17 72.33 62.39 -29.92
N ASN A 18 73.26 62.62 -30.86
CA ASN A 18 73.19 62.16 -32.24
C ASN A 18 73.94 60.83 -32.47
N SER A 19 74.52 60.23 -31.43
CA SER A 19 75.27 58.97 -31.58
C SER A 19 74.29 57.81 -31.79
N THR A 20 74.60 56.94 -32.75
CA THR A 20 73.87 55.69 -33.02
C THR A 20 74.18 54.58 -32.00
N ILE A 21 75.00 54.87 -30.99
CA ILE A 21 75.45 53.89 -30.02
C ILE A 21 74.34 53.70 -28.98
N GLU A 22 73.99 52.44 -28.77
CA GLU A 22 73.01 51.95 -27.81
C GLU A 22 73.45 52.11 -26.33
N MET A 23 73.94 53.29 -25.97
CA MET A 23 74.59 53.56 -24.68
C MET A 23 73.68 53.35 -23.48
N CYS A 24 72.36 53.34 -23.65
CA CYS A 24 71.41 53.12 -22.56
C CYS A 24 70.92 51.68 -22.47
N ASN A 25 71.41 50.78 -23.32
CA ASN A 25 70.95 49.41 -23.34
C ASN A 25 71.77 48.55 -22.36
N CYS A 26 71.07 47.61 -21.73
CA CYS A 26 71.59 46.57 -20.87
C CYS A 26 71.15 45.24 -21.50
N ASN A 27 72.06 44.57 -22.20
CA ASN A 27 71.80 43.33 -22.93
C ASN A 27 71.96 42.13 -22.01
N TYR A 28 70.91 41.33 -21.86
CA TYR A 28 70.92 40.09 -21.11
C TYR A 28 70.65 38.91 -22.04
N THR A 29 71.68 38.10 -22.24
CA THR A 29 71.72 36.98 -23.19
C THR A 29 71.62 35.64 -22.47
N ILE A 30 71.62 34.52 -23.22
CA ILE A 30 71.64 33.16 -22.64
C ILE A 30 72.85 32.92 -21.72
N ASN A 31 73.95 33.59 -22.00
CA ASN A 31 75.15 33.50 -21.19
C ASN A 31 75.08 34.52 -20.02
N GLY A 32 74.11 35.45 -20.00
CA GLY A 32 73.99 36.51 -19.01
C GLY A 32 74.29 37.88 -19.62
N TRP A 33 74.76 38.82 -18.80
CA TRP A 33 74.99 40.20 -19.25
C TRP A 33 76.10 40.30 -20.30
N ASP A 34 75.78 40.87 -21.46
CA ASP A 34 76.67 41.10 -22.60
C ASP A 34 77.15 42.58 -22.66
N PRO A 35 78.47 42.85 -22.79
CA PRO A 35 79.58 41.91 -22.92
C PRO A 35 79.93 41.14 -21.63
N PHE A 36 80.45 39.93 -21.84
CA PHE A 36 80.95 39.05 -20.80
C PHE A 36 82.20 39.62 -20.11
N GLY A 37 82.27 39.53 -18.78
CA GLY A 37 83.36 40.08 -17.97
C GLY A 37 82.92 41.15 -16.94
N THR A 38 83.78 41.39 -15.95
CA THR A 38 83.58 42.35 -14.84
C THR A 38 84.25 43.70 -15.08
N GLU A 39 85.16 43.79 -16.05
CA GLU A 39 85.90 45.00 -16.37
C GLU A 39 85.30 45.67 -17.59
N LEU A 40 84.42 46.66 -17.39
CA LEU A 40 84.10 47.74 -18.33
C LEU A 40 83.19 48.73 -17.61
N ILE A 41 83.57 50.02 -17.64
CA ILE A 41 83.04 51.18 -16.88
C ILE A 41 81.51 51.34 -16.94
N ASN A 42 80.82 50.65 -17.85
CA ASN A 42 79.40 50.85 -18.12
C ASN A 42 78.48 49.71 -17.60
N LYS A 43 79.00 48.53 -17.24
CA LYS A 43 78.14 47.39 -16.82
C LYS A 43 77.53 47.57 -15.42
N GLY A 44 78.25 48.29 -14.53
CA GLY A 44 77.83 48.53 -13.14
C GLY A 44 76.44 49.17 -13.04
N ASP A 45 76.11 50.08 -13.95
CA ASP A 45 74.81 50.76 -13.93
C ASP A 45 73.63 49.81 -14.18
N CYS A 46 73.83 48.69 -14.90
CA CYS A 46 72.77 47.69 -15.11
C CYS A 46 72.46 46.89 -13.82
N PHE A 47 73.44 46.75 -12.92
CA PHE A 47 73.28 46.09 -11.62
C PHE A 47 72.83 47.06 -10.52
N GLU A 48 73.04 48.36 -10.70
CA GLU A 48 72.65 49.39 -9.74
C GLU A 48 71.17 49.75 -9.90
N THR A 49 70.30 49.19 -9.05
CA THR A 49 68.83 49.37 -9.10
C THR A 49 68.39 50.84 -9.10
N SER A 50 69.17 51.75 -8.51
CA SER A 50 68.91 53.20 -8.52
C SER A 50 69.07 53.85 -9.91
N LYS A 51 69.80 53.22 -10.83
CA LYS A 51 70.13 53.73 -12.17
C LYS A 51 69.30 53.11 -13.28
N GLN A 52 68.78 51.90 -13.05
CA GLN A 52 67.90 51.17 -13.97
C GLN A 52 66.73 52.01 -14.54
N PRO A 53 66.09 52.96 -13.80
CA PRO A 53 64.97 53.75 -14.33
C PRO A 53 65.32 54.63 -15.53
N THR A 54 66.61 54.83 -15.82
CA THR A 54 67.12 55.59 -16.97
C THR A 54 67.70 54.70 -18.08
N LEU A 55 67.71 53.38 -17.88
CA LEU A 55 68.32 52.38 -18.76
C LEU A 55 67.25 51.48 -19.38
N ASN A 56 67.60 50.88 -20.53
CA ASN A 56 66.74 49.97 -21.26
C ASN A 56 67.26 48.53 -21.11
N LEU A 57 66.41 47.62 -20.67
CA LEU A 57 66.72 46.19 -20.61
C LEU A 57 66.40 45.54 -21.97
N ARG A 58 67.35 44.79 -22.54
CA ARG A 58 67.13 43.96 -23.74
C ARG A 58 67.36 42.50 -23.41
N LEU A 59 66.32 41.68 -23.53
CA LEU A 59 66.34 40.27 -23.17
C LEU A 59 66.46 39.39 -24.42
N PHE A 60 67.56 38.66 -24.51
CA PHE A 60 67.89 37.66 -25.54
C PHE A 60 68.04 36.25 -24.93
N THR A 61 67.26 35.97 -23.90
CA THR A 61 67.33 34.75 -23.09
C THR A 61 65.95 34.10 -22.99
N GLN A 62 65.91 32.82 -22.59
CA GLN A 62 64.68 32.13 -22.21
C GLN A 62 64.27 32.40 -20.76
N PHE A 63 65.20 32.76 -19.88
CA PHE A 63 64.94 32.94 -18.45
C PHE A 63 65.55 34.24 -17.93
N TYR A 64 64.77 35.02 -17.19
CA TYR A 64 65.21 36.21 -16.49
C TYR A 64 64.77 36.14 -15.02
N GLU A 65 65.72 35.92 -14.12
CA GLU A 65 65.46 35.70 -12.69
C GLU A 65 65.66 36.99 -11.87
N LEU A 66 64.67 37.34 -11.05
CA LEU A 66 64.72 38.45 -10.09
C LEU A 66 64.65 37.89 -8.68
N ILE A 67 65.78 37.87 -8.00
CA ILE A 67 65.91 37.34 -6.65
C ILE A 67 66.17 38.50 -5.69
N ASN A 68 65.31 38.67 -4.69
CA ASN A 68 65.48 39.54 -3.51
C ASN A 68 65.65 41.06 -3.76
N GLN A 69 65.59 41.54 -5.00
CA GLN A 69 65.61 42.97 -5.33
C GLN A 69 64.54 43.31 -6.36
N GLN A 70 63.84 44.43 -6.14
CA GLN A 70 62.95 45.01 -7.15
C GLN A 70 63.79 45.70 -8.21
N GLN A 71 63.35 45.61 -9.46
CA GLN A 71 64.00 46.28 -10.58
C GLN A 71 63.02 47.22 -11.28
N SER A 72 63.51 48.39 -11.67
CA SER A 72 62.73 49.42 -12.33
C SER A 72 63.47 49.91 -13.56
N TRP A 73 62.96 49.64 -14.76
CA TRP A 73 63.64 49.92 -16.03
C TRP A 73 62.94 51.02 -16.81
N ASN A 74 63.67 51.85 -17.54
CA ASN A 74 63.03 52.80 -18.46
C ASN A 74 62.21 52.05 -19.52
N LYS A 75 62.84 51.09 -20.20
CA LYS A 75 62.19 50.25 -21.20
C LYS A 75 62.63 48.80 -21.08
N ILE A 76 61.74 47.87 -21.42
CA ILE A 76 62.06 46.44 -21.49
C ILE A 76 61.73 45.92 -22.89
N TYR A 77 62.74 45.40 -23.58
CA TYR A 77 62.61 44.75 -24.88
C TYR A 77 62.73 43.25 -24.70
N THR A 78 61.70 42.51 -25.07
CA THR A 78 61.74 41.05 -25.13
C THR A 78 62.04 40.62 -26.57
N MET A 79 63.26 40.15 -26.80
CA MET A 79 63.77 39.77 -28.13
C MET A 79 64.11 38.27 -28.22
N GLY A 80 64.31 37.59 -27.08
CA GLY A 80 64.47 36.14 -27.01
C GLY A 80 63.17 35.38 -27.28
N ASN A 81 63.25 34.10 -27.64
CA ASN A 81 62.07 33.27 -27.84
C ASN A 81 61.59 32.71 -26.49
N ASN A 82 60.29 32.84 -26.20
CA ASN A 82 59.62 32.26 -25.01
C ASN A 82 60.27 32.63 -23.67
N ILE A 83 60.32 33.94 -23.38
CA ILE A 83 60.98 34.47 -22.18
C ILE A 83 60.14 34.18 -20.93
N ARG A 84 60.77 33.71 -19.86
CA ARG A 84 60.15 33.52 -18.54
C ARG A 84 60.75 34.47 -17.52
N PHE A 85 59.91 35.28 -16.87
CA PHE A 85 60.32 36.07 -15.70
C PHE A 85 60.03 35.27 -14.44
N LEU A 86 61.10 34.94 -13.72
CA LEU A 86 61.07 34.12 -12.50
C LEU A 86 61.51 34.96 -11.32
N GLY A 87 61.01 34.68 -10.12
CA GLY A 87 61.45 35.40 -8.93
C GLY A 87 60.41 35.54 -7.83
N ASN A 88 60.77 36.31 -6.81
CA ASN A 88 59.91 36.64 -5.67
C ASN A 88 59.67 38.15 -5.51
N THR A 89 60.21 38.99 -6.40
CA THR A 89 60.09 40.45 -6.36
C THR A 89 59.31 41.01 -7.55
N LYS A 90 58.89 42.28 -7.44
CA LYS A 90 58.18 43.04 -8.48
C LYS A 90 59.18 43.64 -9.48
N MET A 91 58.78 43.70 -10.75
CA MET A 91 59.44 44.45 -11.80
C MET A 91 58.58 45.64 -12.22
N SER A 92 59.17 46.82 -12.44
CA SER A 92 58.48 47.99 -13.01
C SER A 92 59.17 48.50 -14.27
N THR A 93 58.41 49.06 -15.20
CA THR A 93 58.96 49.73 -16.38
C THR A 93 58.07 50.85 -16.91
N ASN A 94 58.65 51.83 -17.61
CA ASN A 94 57.85 52.84 -18.32
C ASN A 94 57.26 52.27 -19.62
N GLU A 95 58.06 51.53 -20.39
CA GLU A 95 57.63 50.95 -21.66
C GLU A 95 58.01 49.47 -21.75
N LEU A 96 57.01 48.59 -21.92
CA LEU A 96 57.22 47.17 -22.17
C LEU A 96 56.95 46.85 -23.65
N ILE A 97 57.93 46.22 -24.31
CA ILE A 97 57.88 45.88 -25.73
C ILE A 97 57.97 44.37 -25.88
N ILE A 98 56.89 43.78 -26.41
CA ILE A 98 56.69 42.33 -26.49
C ILE A 98 56.75 41.85 -27.94
N ASN A 99 57.87 41.23 -28.34
CA ASN A 99 58.03 40.65 -29.68
C ASN A 99 57.76 39.14 -29.73
N SER A 100 57.81 38.47 -28.58
CA SER A 100 57.67 37.02 -28.45
C SER A 100 56.84 36.67 -27.21
N GLN A 101 56.57 35.38 -26.99
CA GLN A 101 55.88 34.93 -25.78
C GLN A 101 56.69 35.26 -24.52
N VAL A 102 56.04 35.90 -23.55
CA VAL A 102 56.55 36.24 -22.23
C VAL A 102 55.65 35.60 -21.18
N ILE A 103 56.21 34.74 -20.33
CA ILE A 103 55.50 34.17 -19.17
C ILE A 103 56.07 34.81 -17.92
N SER A 104 55.26 35.57 -17.20
CA SER A 104 55.64 36.19 -15.95
C SER A 104 55.08 35.43 -14.76
N GLU A 105 55.99 34.94 -13.92
CA GLU A 105 55.66 34.40 -12.59
C GLU A 105 55.80 35.46 -11.49
N ILE A 106 56.23 36.67 -11.87
CA ILE A 106 56.39 37.83 -11.00
C ILE A 106 55.40 38.94 -11.35
N SER A 107 55.17 39.86 -10.41
CA SER A 107 54.33 41.03 -10.68
C SER A 107 55.06 42.06 -11.53
N ILE A 108 54.41 42.56 -12.58
CA ILE A 108 54.95 43.56 -13.50
C ILE A 108 54.12 44.84 -13.39
N GLU A 109 54.76 45.99 -13.28
CA GLU A 109 54.15 47.30 -13.38
C GLU A 109 54.61 48.02 -14.65
N ILE A 110 53.65 48.53 -15.42
CA ILE A 110 53.89 49.27 -16.66
C ILE A 110 53.29 50.65 -16.50
N SER A 111 54.13 51.68 -16.45
CA SER A 111 53.69 53.03 -16.11
C SER A 111 53.16 53.83 -17.30
N SER A 112 53.66 53.64 -18.54
CA SER A 112 53.31 54.52 -19.67
C SER A 112 52.89 53.81 -20.95
N SER A 113 53.59 52.77 -21.42
CA SER A 113 53.22 52.11 -22.69
C SER A 113 53.51 50.61 -22.72
N LEU A 114 52.58 49.86 -23.33
CA LEU A 114 52.74 48.44 -23.67
C LEU A 114 52.62 48.28 -25.18
N LYS A 115 53.67 47.81 -25.85
CA LYS A 115 53.66 47.52 -27.29
C LYS A 115 53.63 46.02 -27.54
N LEU A 116 52.62 45.57 -28.27
CA LEU A 116 52.41 44.18 -28.65
C LEU A 116 52.64 44.01 -30.14
N PHE A 117 53.55 43.09 -30.51
CA PHE A 117 53.77 42.67 -31.90
C PHE A 117 53.02 41.37 -32.19
N GLU A 118 52.90 41.01 -33.48
CA GLU A 118 52.14 39.86 -33.96
C GLU A 118 52.46 38.52 -33.25
N ASN A 119 53.75 38.27 -32.94
CA ASN A 119 54.17 37.05 -32.23
C ASN A 119 54.31 37.24 -30.70
N GLY A 120 54.08 38.46 -30.22
CA GLY A 120 54.20 38.82 -28.81
C GLY A 120 52.98 38.39 -28.01
N ASN A 121 53.17 37.74 -26.87
CA ASN A 121 52.07 37.57 -25.91
C ASN A 121 52.61 37.62 -24.48
N LEU A 122 51.78 38.06 -23.54
CA LEU A 122 52.10 38.18 -22.13
C LEU A 122 51.20 37.27 -21.31
N ARG A 123 51.76 36.26 -20.66
CA ARG A 123 51.04 35.34 -19.78
C ARG A 123 51.46 35.56 -18.33
N ILE A 124 50.51 35.93 -17.48
CA ILE A 124 50.71 36.18 -16.04
C ILE A 124 50.26 34.95 -15.26
N THR A 125 51.15 34.38 -14.46
CA THR A 125 50.95 33.10 -13.75
C THR A 125 51.40 33.17 -12.28
N LYS A 126 51.24 32.07 -11.53
CA LYS A 126 51.72 31.93 -10.12
C LYS A 126 51.27 33.04 -9.16
N ARG A 127 50.00 33.47 -9.24
CA ARG A 127 49.39 34.51 -8.37
C ARG A 127 50.11 35.87 -8.45
N SER A 128 50.73 36.15 -9.59
CA SER A 128 51.33 37.46 -9.85
C SER A 128 50.28 38.50 -10.28
N THR A 129 50.66 39.77 -10.25
CA THR A 129 49.79 40.89 -10.62
C THR A 129 50.40 41.71 -11.75
N LEU A 130 49.61 41.99 -12.78
CA LEU A 130 49.95 42.99 -13.80
C LEU A 130 49.35 44.33 -13.40
N ILE A 131 50.19 45.34 -13.25
CA ILE A 131 49.82 46.66 -12.73
C ILE A 131 49.96 47.68 -13.86
N PHE A 132 48.87 48.37 -14.17
CA PHE A 132 48.86 49.47 -15.13
C PHE A 132 48.94 50.80 -14.38
N GLY A 133 49.91 51.64 -14.77
CA GLY A 133 50.07 53.00 -14.27
C GLY A 133 49.15 54.01 -14.95
N ASP A 134 49.29 55.26 -14.53
CA ASP A 134 48.44 56.36 -14.97
C ASP A 134 48.61 56.68 -16.46
N ASN A 135 47.50 56.71 -17.20
CA ASN A 135 47.42 56.98 -18.64
C ASN A 135 48.21 55.99 -19.53
N LEU A 136 48.22 54.70 -19.18
CA LEU A 136 48.83 53.65 -19.99
C LEU A 136 48.26 53.61 -21.43
N VAL A 137 49.15 53.58 -22.41
CA VAL A 137 48.80 53.34 -23.82
C VAL A 137 49.22 51.92 -24.23
N ILE A 138 48.24 51.08 -24.55
CA ILE A 138 48.46 49.77 -25.16
C ILE A 138 48.44 49.96 -26.67
N ASN A 139 49.56 49.69 -27.33
CA ASN A 139 49.71 49.82 -28.77
C ASN A 139 49.77 48.45 -29.44
N THR A 140 48.82 48.23 -30.34
CA THR A 140 48.59 46.99 -31.08
C THR A 140 48.73 47.17 -32.60
N ASN A 141 49.22 48.33 -33.05
CA ASN A 141 49.33 48.67 -34.47
C ASN A 141 50.27 47.73 -35.25
N GLU A 142 51.17 47.04 -34.55
CA GLU A 142 52.13 46.10 -35.15
C GLU A 142 51.56 44.68 -35.31
N ILE A 143 50.31 44.45 -34.89
CA ILE A 143 49.60 43.22 -35.18
C ILE A 143 48.96 43.40 -36.57
N LEU A 144 49.25 42.51 -37.53
CA LEU A 144 48.79 42.66 -38.92
C LEU A 144 47.60 41.74 -39.21
N THR A 145 47.56 40.55 -38.62
CA THR A 145 46.44 39.63 -38.77
C THR A 145 45.26 39.97 -37.85
N PRO A 146 44.03 40.12 -38.38
CA PRO A 146 42.83 40.11 -37.56
C PRO A 146 42.68 38.74 -36.88
N GLN A 147 42.44 38.72 -35.57
CA GLN A 147 42.20 37.46 -34.86
C GLN A 147 40.73 37.07 -34.88
N ILE A 148 40.51 35.75 -34.96
CA ILE A 148 39.22 35.14 -34.69
C ILE A 148 39.02 35.19 -33.17
N ILE A 149 37.79 35.42 -32.74
CA ILE A 149 37.42 35.57 -31.32
C ILE A 149 37.73 34.31 -30.49
N ASP A 150 37.98 33.18 -31.15
CA ASP A 150 38.15 31.86 -30.54
C ASP A 150 39.63 31.52 -30.25
N THR A 151 40.52 32.53 -30.13
CA THR A 151 41.92 32.34 -29.73
C THR A 151 42.21 32.99 -28.38
N ASN A 152 43.28 32.55 -27.70
CA ASN A 152 43.78 33.25 -26.53
C ASN A 152 44.15 34.70 -26.87
N GLY A 153 43.84 35.61 -25.95
CA GLY A 153 44.24 37.00 -26.08
C GLY A 153 45.75 37.20 -25.96
N TYR A 154 46.23 38.36 -26.42
CA TYR A 154 47.63 38.76 -26.33
C TYR A 154 48.11 38.86 -24.88
N ILE A 155 47.23 39.19 -23.95
CA ILE A 155 47.48 39.17 -22.51
C ILE A 155 46.64 38.04 -21.90
N GLN A 156 47.28 37.09 -21.23
CA GLN A 156 46.67 35.92 -20.62
C GLN A 156 46.84 35.97 -19.11
N ILE A 157 45.74 35.95 -18.36
CA ILE A 157 45.75 36.02 -16.90
C ILE A 157 45.23 34.71 -16.33
N GLU A 158 46.12 33.91 -15.74
CA GLU A 158 45.76 32.62 -15.14
C GLU A 158 45.02 32.77 -13.81
N LYS A 159 44.40 31.66 -13.39
CA LYS A 159 43.74 31.52 -12.10
C LYS A 159 44.58 32.03 -10.93
N GLY A 160 43.95 32.85 -10.09
CA GLY A 160 44.59 33.50 -8.94
C GLY A 160 45.53 34.67 -9.26
N CYS A 161 45.74 35.02 -10.53
CA CYS A 161 46.44 36.24 -10.94
C CYS A 161 45.45 37.39 -11.07
N SER A 162 45.94 38.63 -11.06
CA SER A 162 45.07 39.82 -11.16
C SER A 162 45.67 40.92 -12.02
N ILE A 163 44.80 41.76 -12.56
CA ILE A 163 45.17 43.06 -13.13
C ILE A 163 44.73 44.14 -12.16
N LYS A 164 45.64 45.08 -11.85
CA LYS A 164 45.34 46.26 -11.04
C LYS A 164 45.61 47.52 -11.84
N ASN A 165 44.77 48.52 -11.63
CA ASN A 165 44.95 49.85 -12.19
C ASN A 165 45.07 50.86 -11.05
N GLN A 166 46.07 51.74 -11.10
CA GLN A 166 46.39 52.68 -10.02
C GLN A 166 45.52 53.96 -9.98
N ARG A 167 44.57 54.14 -10.93
CA ARG A 167 43.48 55.16 -11.05
C ARG A 167 43.36 55.72 -12.50
N ALA A 168 43.71 54.93 -13.52
CA ALA A 168 44.01 55.41 -14.87
C ALA A 168 42.94 55.12 -15.93
N HIS A 169 42.83 56.02 -16.92
CA HIS A 169 42.30 55.69 -18.25
C HIS A 169 43.35 54.88 -19.03
N VAL A 170 43.04 53.62 -19.37
CA VAL A 170 43.87 52.84 -20.30
C VAL A 170 43.37 53.08 -21.71
N THR A 171 44.26 53.55 -22.59
CA THR A 171 43.93 53.78 -24.00
C THR A 171 44.51 52.64 -24.83
N VAL A 172 43.67 52.00 -25.63
CA VAL A 172 44.12 51.00 -26.61
C VAL A 172 44.18 51.67 -27.97
N THR A 173 45.33 51.59 -28.63
CA THR A 173 45.56 52.07 -29.99
C THR A 173 45.68 50.87 -30.92
N THR A 174 44.80 50.81 -31.93
CA THR A 174 44.68 49.77 -32.94
C THR A 174 44.80 50.37 -34.33
N LYS A 175 45.12 49.56 -35.35
CA LYS A 175 44.95 49.97 -36.75
C LYS A 175 43.46 49.97 -37.11
N TYR A 176 43.08 50.89 -38.01
CA TYR A 176 41.70 51.02 -38.48
C TYR A 176 41.12 49.69 -38.99
N GLY A 177 39.96 49.29 -38.46
CA GLY A 177 39.24 48.08 -38.84
C GLY A 177 39.75 46.78 -38.19
N GLN A 178 40.77 46.87 -37.32
CA GLN A 178 41.34 45.72 -36.65
C GLN A 178 40.46 45.18 -35.52
N LYS A 179 40.52 43.86 -35.34
CA LYS A 179 39.78 43.09 -34.34
C LYS A 179 40.77 42.23 -33.56
N ILE A 180 40.80 42.39 -32.23
CA ILE A 180 41.84 41.77 -31.40
C ILE A 180 41.24 41.24 -30.11
N ASN A 181 41.51 39.98 -29.79
CA ASN A 181 41.38 39.44 -28.44
C ASN A 181 42.54 40.00 -27.60
N LEU A 182 42.28 41.07 -26.84
CA LEU A 182 43.37 41.75 -26.12
C LEU A 182 43.73 41.01 -24.83
N ILE A 183 42.74 40.73 -23.98
CA ILE A 183 42.97 40.11 -22.66
C ILE A 183 42.05 38.92 -22.46
N SER A 184 42.60 37.77 -22.08
CA SER A 184 41.87 36.57 -21.67
C SER A 184 42.13 36.26 -20.20
N PHE A 185 41.06 36.08 -19.44
CA PHE A 185 41.10 35.69 -18.03
C PHE A 185 40.59 34.26 -17.88
N GLN A 186 41.30 33.46 -17.08
CA GLN A 186 40.84 32.11 -16.74
C GLN A 186 39.58 32.12 -15.87
N GLU A 187 39.53 33.04 -14.92
CA GLU A 187 38.43 33.22 -13.97
C GLU A 187 37.66 34.51 -14.25
N ILE A 188 36.38 34.53 -13.89
CA ILE A 188 35.53 35.72 -14.02
C ILE A 188 36.13 36.84 -13.18
N GLN A 189 36.28 38.02 -13.78
CA GLN A 189 36.78 39.21 -13.10
C GLN A 189 35.61 40.09 -12.60
N ASN A 190 35.79 40.68 -11.41
CA ASN A 190 34.86 41.69 -10.89
C ASN A 190 35.22 43.07 -11.43
N SER A 191 34.21 43.87 -11.77
CA SER A 191 34.36 45.19 -12.39
C SER A 191 35.03 46.27 -11.53
N SER A 192 35.17 46.04 -10.23
CA SER A 192 35.57 47.09 -9.27
C SER A 192 37.04 47.53 -9.34
N SER A 193 37.92 46.83 -10.06
CA SER A 193 39.36 47.11 -10.06
C SER A 193 39.90 47.82 -11.32
N CYS A 194 39.12 47.96 -12.39
CA CYS A 194 39.52 48.66 -13.61
C CYS A 194 38.35 49.00 -14.56
N TYR A 195 38.40 50.17 -15.20
CA TYR A 195 37.32 50.71 -16.04
C TYR A 195 36.96 49.85 -17.27
N PHE A 196 37.92 49.12 -17.87
CA PHE A 196 37.64 48.23 -19.01
C PHE A 196 37.02 46.88 -18.61
N PHE A 197 36.77 46.64 -17.32
CA PHE A 197 36.14 45.38 -16.89
C PHE A 197 34.65 45.31 -17.17
N ASP A 198 33.99 46.47 -17.33
CA ASP A 198 32.58 46.54 -17.71
C ASP A 198 32.33 46.03 -19.14
N ASP A 199 33.36 46.07 -19.99
CA ASP A 199 33.31 45.64 -21.40
C ASP A 199 33.72 44.17 -21.61
N LEU A 200 33.98 43.41 -20.54
CA LEU A 200 34.37 42.01 -20.67
C LEU A 200 33.21 41.13 -21.12
N ILE A 201 33.39 40.44 -22.24
CA ILE A 201 32.47 39.37 -22.65
C ILE A 201 32.53 38.27 -21.58
N GLY A 202 31.36 37.96 -21.00
CA GLY A 202 31.21 36.95 -19.94
C GLY A 202 32.16 37.12 -18.74
N GLY A 203 32.65 38.34 -18.50
CA GLY A 203 33.64 38.63 -17.44
C GLY A 203 35.03 38.01 -17.66
N LYS A 204 35.34 37.49 -18.85
CA LYS A 204 36.59 36.76 -19.12
C LYS A 204 37.38 37.18 -20.36
N LEU A 205 36.77 37.86 -21.33
CA LEU A 205 37.45 38.25 -22.58
C LEU A 205 37.27 39.74 -22.86
N LEU A 206 38.39 40.46 -22.98
CA LEU A 206 38.42 41.82 -23.52
C LEU A 206 38.72 41.75 -25.01
N TYR A 207 37.72 42.08 -25.81
CA TYR A 207 37.82 42.11 -27.26
C TYR A 207 37.70 43.54 -27.77
N ILE A 208 38.67 43.97 -28.58
CA ILE A 208 38.77 45.34 -29.07
C ILE A 208 38.37 45.39 -30.55
N VAL A 209 37.46 46.31 -30.88
CA VAL A 209 37.05 46.66 -32.24
C VAL A 209 37.01 48.17 -32.37
N GLU A 210 37.76 48.74 -33.31
CA GLU A 210 37.76 50.19 -33.53
C GLU A 210 36.44 50.65 -34.20
N ASN A 211 35.88 51.77 -33.71
CA ASN A 211 34.79 52.55 -34.32
C ASN A 211 33.36 51.96 -34.38
N GLN A 212 33.02 50.88 -33.66
CA GLN A 212 31.63 50.41 -33.55
C GLN A 212 31.25 50.03 -32.10
N PRO A 213 30.77 50.99 -31.27
CA PRO A 213 30.48 50.74 -29.85
C PRO A 213 29.29 49.81 -29.56
N ASN A 214 28.72 49.09 -30.55
CA ASN A 214 27.49 48.31 -30.38
C ASN A 214 27.47 46.97 -31.13
N LYS A 215 28.62 46.40 -31.50
CA LYS A 215 28.61 45.11 -32.20
C LYS A 215 28.49 43.96 -31.22
N ILE A 216 27.37 43.24 -31.27
CA ILE A 216 27.18 41.94 -30.61
C ILE A 216 28.27 40.99 -31.12
N VAL A 217 29.17 40.58 -30.22
CA VAL A 217 30.29 39.68 -30.54
C VAL A 217 29.91 38.26 -30.19
N HIS A 218 29.92 37.38 -31.20
CA HIS A 218 29.73 35.94 -30.99
C HIS A 218 31.05 35.25 -30.72
N THR A 219 31.11 34.49 -29.64
CA THR A 219 32.27 33.70 -29.19
C THR A 219 31.94 32.21 -29.33
N SER A 220 32.90 31.41 -29.79
CA SER A 220 32.75 29.96 -29.91
C SER A 220 33.87 29.23 -29.16
N CYS A 221 33.51 28.26 -28.32
CA CYS A 221 34.48 27.35 -27.72
C CYS A 221 34.14 25.91 -28.10
N VAL A 222 35.16 25.10 -28.37
CA VAL A 222 34.98 23.66 -28.64
C VAL A 222 35.38 22.88 -27.40
N TYR A 223 34.43 22.18 -26.79
CA TYR A 223 34.62 21.37 -25.59
C TYR A 223 34.90 19.91 -25.95
N LEU A 224 35.99 19.38 -25.41
CA LEU A 224 36.55 18.06 -25.72
C LEU A 224 36.21 16.99 -24.67
N GLY A 225 35.73 17.37 -23.48
CA GLY A 225 35.39 16.46 -22.38
C GLY A 225 36.15 16.71 -21.08
N GLY A 226 35.58 16.34 -19.93
CA GLY A 226 36.16 16.56 -18.60
C GLY A 226 35.36 17.55 -17.74
N ASP A 227 36.00 18.28 -16.84
CA ASP A 227 35.33 19.36 -16.10
C ASP A 227 35.00 20.53 -17.04
N PHE A 228 33.71 20.88 -17.14
CA PHE A 228 33.23 21.97 -17.98
C PHE A 228 33.88 23.31 -17.62
N GLY A 229 34.20 23.55 -16.34
CA GLY A 229 34.82 24.79 -15.87
C GLY A 229 36.32 24.92 -16.17
N ASP A 230 37.00 23.85 -16.59
CA ASP A 230 38.44 23.86 -16.84
C ASP A 230 38.76 24.10 -18.32
N TYR A 231 39.42 25.23 -18.60
CA TYR A 231 39.85 25.63 -19.94
C TYR A 231 40.72 24.59 -20.65
N LYS A 232 41.41 23.71 -19.91
CA LYS A 232 42.24 22.63 -20.50
C LYS A 232 41.41 21.61 -21.27
N ASN A 233 40.12 21.54 -20.99
CA ASN A 233 39.16 20.63 -21.62
C ASN A 233 38.54 21.23 -22.90
N TYR A 234 39.06 22.37 -23.36
CA TYR A 234 38.65 23.01 -24.61
C TYR A 234 39.76 22.92 -25.66
N LYS A 235 39.37 22.88 -26.93
CA LYS A 235 40.29 22.91 -28.07
C LYS A 235 41.23 24.10 -27.95
N GLU A 236 42.51 23.89 -28.30
CA GLU A 236 43.59 24.89 -28.20
C GLU A 236 43.84 25.46 -26.78
N LYS A 237 43.18 24.93 -25.75
CA LYS A 237 43.34 25.37 -24.35
C LYS A 237 43.11 26.88 -24.22
N ILE A 238 42.01 27.35 -24.82
CA ILE A 238 41.60 28.76 -24.78
C ILE A 238 41.22 29.14 -23.34
N LEU A 239 42.01 30.00 -22.73
CA LEU A 239 42.00 30.31 -21.31
C LEU A 239 40.66 30.85 -20.82
N HIS A 240 39.98 31.67 -21.63
CA HIS A 240 38.70 32.27 -21.27
C HIS A 240 37.50 31.32 -21.44
N CYS A 241 37.68 30.13 -22.01
CA CYS A 241 36.61 29.13 -22.12
C CYS A 241 36.45 28.31 -20.82
N PRO A 242 35.21 28.00 -20.38
CA PRO A 242 33.95 28.50 -20.91
C PRO A 242 33.77 29.98 -20.55
N ILE A 243 33.20 30.72 -21.49
CA ILE A 243 32.79 32.11 -21.34
C ILE A 243 31.27 32.15 -21.27
N SER A 244 30.70 32.70 -20.19
CA SER A 244 29.25 32.67 -19.97
C SER A 244 28.62 33.99 -20.44
N SER A 245 28.16 34.04 -21.69
CA SER A 245 27.42 35.17 -22.25
C SER A 245 26.33 34.70 -23.21
N GLU A 246 25.30 35.51 -23.44
CA GLU A 246 24.20 35.18 -24.37
C GLU A 246 24.66 34.89 -25.80
N ASN A 247 25.78 35.48 -26.20
CA ASN A 247 26.34 35.35 -27.55
C ASN A 247 27.38 34.22 -27.66
N THR A 248 27.60 33.46 -26.59
CA THR A 248 28.55 32.35 -26.59
C THR A 248 27.91 31.06 -27.07
N THR A 249 28.63 30.34 -27.93
CA THR A 249 28.29 28.96 -28.32
C THR A 249 29.38 27.98 -27.89
N ILE A 250 28.99 26.90 -27.21
CA ILE A 250 29.90 25.79 -26.88
C ILE A 250 29.58 24.61 -27.79
N TYR A 251 30.52 24.23 -28.65
CA TYR A 251 30.44 23.03 -29.47
C TYR A 251 30.90 21.82 -28.66
N ILE A 252 30.04 20.82 -28.52
CA ILE A 252 30.31 19.60 -27.77
C ILE A 252 30.72 18.52 -28.78
N GLU A 253 32.00 18.15 -28.77
CA GLU A 253 32.54 17.06 -29.59
C GLU A 253 32.59 15.71 -28.86
N ASN A 254 32.38 15.72 -27.54
CA ASN A 254 32.34 14.51 -26.72
C ASN A 254 30.91 13.95 -26.58
N ASN A 255 30.80 12.65 -26.29
CA ASN A 255 29.51 11.97 -26.10
C ASN A 255 28.90 12.22 -24.72
N ASN A 256 29.58 12.95 -23.84
CA ASN A 256 29.04 13.31 -22.53
C ASN A 256 29.35 14.78 -22.18
N ILE A 257 28.48 15.35 -21.35
CA ILE A 257 28.70 16.64 -20.71
C ILE A 257 28.03 16.67 -19.34
N GLU A 258 28.80 17.09 -18.33
CA GLU A 258 28.29 17.43 -17.02
C GLU A 258 28.26 18.95 -16.85
N GLN A 259 27.05 19.52 -16.77
CA GLN A 259 26.87 20.94 -16.50
C GLN A 259 26.77 21.17 -14.99
N ASN A 260 27.86 21.67 -14.41
CA ASN A 260 28.03 21.96 -12.98
C ASN A 260 28.02 23.47 -12.65
N CYS A 261 27.90 24.35 -13.65
CA CYS A 261 27.86 25.80 -13.45
C CYS A 261 26.97 26.54 -14.46
N ASN A 262 26.54 27.75 -14.09
CA ASN A 262 25.58 28.54 -14.86
C ASN A 262 26.20 28.96 -16.22
N PHE A 263 25.49 28.68 -17.29
CA PHE A 263 25.92 29.00 -18.64
C PHE A 263 24.79 29.69 -19.42
N ILE A 264 24.97 30.99 -19.68
CA ILE A 264 23.94 31.87 -20.26
C ILE A 264 23.76 31.64 -21.78
N GLY A 265 24.81 31.14 -22.45
CA GLY A 265 24.87 30.93 -23.89
C GLY A 265 24.14 29.68 -24.39
N SER A 266 24.62 29.10 -25.48
CA SER A 266 24.04 27.89 -26.08
C SER A 266 25.06 26.78 -26.34
N PHE A 267 24.61 25.55 -26.25
CA PHE A 267 25.34 24.36 -26.67
C PHE A 267 24.99 23.97 -28.10
N VAL A 268 25.96 23.44 -28.84
CA VAL A 268 25.76 22.76 -30.11
C VAL A 268 26.35 21.36 -30.00
N GLN A 269 25.51 20.35 -30.09
CA GLN A 269 25.89 18.96 -30.06
C GLN A 269 26.35 18.51 -31.46
N ASN A 270 27.62 18.16 -31.60
CA ASN A 270 28.16 17.59 -32.84
C ASN A 270 28.10 16.05 -32.88
N THR A 271 27.81 15.42 -31.75
CA THR A 271 27.68 13.96 -31.61
C THR A 271 26.26 13.49 -31.95
N THR A 272 26.11 12.22 -32.32
CA THR A 272 24.78 11.63 -32.58
C THR A 272 23.96 11.45 -31.31
N ILE A 273 24.62 11.06 -30.22
CA ILE A 273 24.03 10.86 -28.89
C ILE A 273 24.91 11.60 -27.88
N LEU A 274 24.27 12.39 -27.03
CA LEU A 274 24.92 13.12 -25.94
C LEU A 274 24.31 12.72 -24.61
N ASP A 275 25.12 12.13 -23.73
CA ASP A 275 24.80 11.87 -22.34
C ASP A 275 24.95 13.17 -21.53
N PHE A 276 23.82 13.75 -21.15
CA PHE A 276 23.75 15.05 -20.50
C PHE A 276 23.38 14.91 -19.03
N THR A 277 24.30 15.33 -18.17
CA THR A 277 24.07 15.43 -16.72
C THR A 277 23.96 16.88 -16.31
N LYS A 278 22.83 17.28 -15.74
CA LYS A 278 22.59 18.65 -15.30
C LYS A 278 22.50 18.73 -13.78
N LYS A 279 23.48 19.36 -13.12
CA LYS A 279 23.56 19.47 -11.65
C LYS A 279 23.11 20.80 -11.08
N ILE A 280 22.56 21.67 -11.93
CA ILE A 280 22.21 23.05 -11.55
C ILE A 280 20.82 23.43 -12.04
N SER A 281 20.19 24.34 -11.30
CA SER A 281 18.87 24.90 -11.62
C SER A 281 18.99 26.14 -12.50
N TYR A 282 19.42 25.94 -13.75
CA TYR A 282 19.56 26.99 -14.75
C TYR A 282 19.07 26.52 -16.12
N VAL A 283 18.41 27.37 -16.91
CA VAL A 283 17.88 26.94 -18.22
C VAL A 283 19.02 26.71 -19.22
N THR A 284 19.18 25.47 -19.65
CA THR A 284 20.20 25.08 -20.64
C THR A 284 19.64 25.20 -22.05
N LYS A 285 20.38 25.86 -22.95
CA LYS A 285 19.95 26.06 -24.35
C LYS A 285 20.79 25.20 -25.30
N PHE A 286 20.14 24.50 -26.21
CA PHE A 286 20.75 23.76 -27.32
C PHE A 286 20.33 24.37 -28.66
N LYS A 287 21.28 24.54 -29.58
CA LYS A 287 21.08 25.09 -30.93
C LYS A 287 21.59 24.13 -32.00
N ASP A 288 21.08 22.92 -31.99
CA ASP A 288 21.65 21.86 -32.82
C ASP A 288 21.31 22.03 -34.29
N GLU A 289 22.32 21.90 -35.14
CA GLU A 289 22.19 22.00 -36.60
C GLU A 289 21.82 20.67 -37.26
N LYS A 290 21.89 19.57 -36.53
CA LYS A 290 21.66 18.21 -37.02
C LYS A 290 20.65 17.48 -36.15
N THR A 291 19.99 16.48 -36.72
CA THR A 291 19.18 15.55 -35.93
C THR A 291 20.06 14.69 -35.04
N ASN A 292 19.80 14.75 -33.74
CA ASN A 292 20.59 14.07 -32.73
C ASN A 292 19.75 13.81 -31.47
N ILE A 293 20.30 12.96 -30.59
CA ILE A 293 19.64 12.49 -29.36
C ILE A 293 20.35 13.14 -28.17
N LEU A 294 19.57 13.80 -27.30
CA LEU A 294 19.99 14.18 -25.96
C LEU A 294 19.47 13.14 -24.98
N PHE A 295 20.37 12.38 -24.37
CA PHE A 295 20.04 11.46 -23.28
C PHE A 295 20.21 12.19 -21.94
N VAL A 296 19.13 12.42 -21.20
CA VAL A 296 19.19 13.03 -19.87
C VAL A 296 19.52 11.95 -18.85
N ASN A 297 20.71 12.07 -18.25
CA ASN A 297 21.24 11.10 -17.31
C ASN A 297 20.45 11.09 -16.00
N ASP A 298 20.31 9.91 -15.39
CA ASP A 298 19.67 9.68 -14.08
C ASP A 298 20.34 10.48 -12.92
N LEU A 299 21.58 10.95 -13.11
CA LEU A 299 22.29 11.81 -12.15
C LEU A 299 21.91 13.31 -12.24
N SER A 300 21.03 13.68 -13.16
CA SER A 300 20.57 15.07 -13.30
C SER A 300 19.60 15.46 -12.18
N HIS A 301 19.46 16.75 -11.91
CA HIS A 301 18.42 17.23 -10.99
C HIS A 301 17.02 17.05 -11.59
N ASN A 302 16.09 16.52 -10.80
CA ASN A 302 14.69 16.28 -11.19
C ASN A 302 13.91 17.61 -11.30
N GLY A 303 13.06 17.76 -12.32
CA GLY A 303 12.20 18.94 -12.51
C GLY A 303 12.86 20.12 -13.22
N GLU A 304 13.93 19.86 -13.96
CA GLU A 304 14.75 20.87 -14.60
C GLU A 304 14.39 21.12 -16.07
N ASN A 305 14.80 22.29 -16.59
CA ASN A 305 14.45 22.74 -17.93
C ASN A 305 15.61 22.65 -18.93
N VAL A 306 15.30 22.24 -20.15
CA VAL A 306 16.19 22.29 -21.32
C VAL A 306 15.44 22.91 -22.50
N THR A 307 16.09 23.80 -23.22
CA THR A 307 15.51 24.58 -24.30
C THR A 307 16.22 24.27 -25.60
N PHE A 308 15.47 24.09 -26.69
CA PHE A 308 16.00 23.70 -28.00
C PHE A 308 15.61 24.72 -29.07
N SER A 309 16.51 25.04 -30.00
CA SER A 309 16.17 25.85 -31.16
C SER A 309 15.28 25.07 -32.13
N ASN A 310 14.32 25.78 -32.73
CA ASN A 310 13.24 25.20 -33.52
C ASN A 310 13.61 24.87 -34.98
N THR A 311 14.91 24.70 -35.25
CA THR A 311 15.44 24.57 -36.62
C THR A 311 15.49 23.13 -37.10
N ASN A 312 15.68 22.17 -36.19
CA ASN A 312 15.89 20.76 -36.54
C ASN A 312 15.14 19.81 -35.60
N VAL A 313 14.99 18.57 -36.06
CA VAL A 313 14.45 17.49 -35.24
C VAL A 313 15.40 17.18 -34.09
N LYS A 314 14.93 17.31 -32.85
CA LYS A 314 15.66 16.89 -31.66
C LYS A 314 14.93 15.74 -30.98
N TRP A 315 15.68 14.70 -30.62
CA TRP A 315 15.17 13.62 -29.79
C TRP A 315 15.70 13.79 -28.37
N VAL A 316 14.83 13.64 -27.38
CA VAL A 316 15.21 13.69 -25.96
C VAL A 316 14.73 12.41 -25.29
N LEU A 317 15.66 11.72 -24.65
CA LEU A 317 15.45 10.41 -24.04
C LEU A 317 15.83 10.46 -22.55
N GLY A 318 14.99 9.88 -21.71
CA GLY A 318 15.21 9.74 -20.28
C GLY A 318 15.05 8.29 -19.85
N LYS A 319 15.94 7.83 -18.96
CA LYS A 319 15.80 6.50 -18.37
C LYS A 319 14.77 6.52 -17.23
N ILE A 320 14.98 7.32 -16.20
CA ILE A 320 13.97 7.55 -15.14
C ILE A 320 13.08 8.77 -15.42
N TYR A 321 13.59 9.74 -16.18
CA TYR A 321 12.86 10.96 -16.49
C TYR A 321 11.90 10.77 -17.66
N GLY A 322 10.74 11.43 -17.56
CA GLY A 322 9.92 11.76 -18.71
C GLY A 322 9.90 13.25 -18.98
N PHE A 323 9.26 13.65 -20.08
CA PHE A 323 9.33 15.01 -20.61
C PHE A 323 7.95 15.58 -20.87
N GLU A 324 7.80 16.86 -20.55
CA GLU A 324 6.64 17.67 -20.91
C GLU A 324 7.10 19.04 -21.40
N LYS A 325 6.33 19.62 -22.32
CA LYS A 325 6.58 20.97 -22.80
C LYS A 325 6.14 21.99 -21.77
N THR A 326 7.04 22.87 -21.39
CA THR A 326 6.71 24.00 -20.52
C THR A 326 6.15 25.13 -21.39
N THR A 327 4.87 25.45 -21.24
CA THR A 327 4.33 26.72 -21.74
C THR A 327 4.90 27.83 -20.86
N SER A 328 6.01 28.42 -21.30
CA SER A 328 6.53 29.64 -20.68
C SER A 328 5.78 30.82 -21.29
N ASP A 329 5.01 31.53 -20.47
CA ASP A 329 4.52 32.88 -20.76
C ASP A 329 5.73 33.83 -20.81
N PHE A 330 6.47 33.82 -21.92
CA PHE A 330 7.44 34.87 -22.17
C PHE A 330 6.66 36.17 -22.47
N PRO A 331 7.03 37.31 -21.84
CA PRO A 331 6.44 38.60 -22.17
C PRO A 331 6.56 38.84 -23.67
N LYS A 332 5.46 39.28 -24.28
CA LYS A 332 5.35 39.66 -25.69
C LYS A 332 6.28 40.85 -25.98
N SER A 333 7.56 40.59 -26.18
CA SER A 333 8.52 41.55 -26.73
C SER A 333 9.46 40.83 -27.69
N ILE A 334 9.12 40.94 -28.98
CA ILE A 334 10.01 40.97 -30.14
C ILE A 334 11.04 39.82 -30.26
N ASN A 335 10.55 38.59 -30.37
CA ASN A 335 10.93 37.60 -31.40
C ASN A 335 10.14 36.32 -31.19
N LYS A 336 9.01 36.18 -31.90
CA LYS A 336 8.16 34.99 -31.88
C LYS A 336 8.93 33.75 -32.36
N ASN A 337 8.82 32.65 -31.62
CA ASN A 337 8.86 31.25 -32.12
C ASN A 337 10.21 30.58 -32.48
N ILE A 338 11.32 30.80 -31.77
CA ILE A 338 12.59 30.10 -32.10
C ILE A 338 12.99 29.02 -31.09
N TYR A 339 12.45 29.00 -29.87
CA TYR A 339 12.87 28.04 -28.86
C TYR A 339 11.70 27.31 -28.20
N LEU A 340 11.87 26.01 -27.96
CA LEU A 340 10.94 25.16 -27.22
C LEU A 340 11.62 24.66 -25.95
N THR A 341 10.96 24.83 -24.81
CA THR A 341 11.46 24.37 -23.51
C THR A 341 10.74 23.09 -23.10
N LEU A 342 11.53 22.08 -22.73
CA LEU A 342 11.07 20.88 -22.07
C LEU A 342 11.47 20.91 -20.61
N THR A 343 10.54 20.52 -19.75
CA THR A 343 10.83 20.14 -18.37
C THR A 343 10.95 18.63 -18.33
N TYR A 344 11.97 18.11 -17.66
CA TYR A 344 12.09 16.68 -17.42
C TYR A 344 11.85 16.35 -15.94
N ASN A 345 11.01 15.34 -15.70
CA ASN A 345 10.61 14.94 -14.36
C ASN A 345 10.34 13.43 -14.25
N GLU A 346 10.55 12.86 -13.08
CA GLU A 346 10.21 11.46 -12.76
C GLU A 346 8.70 11.16 -12.81
N ASN A 347 7.83 12.17 -12.71
CA ASN A 347 6.38 12.01 -12.79
C ASN A 347 5.84 12.06 -14.23
N TYR A 348 6.59 12.65 -15.16
CA TYR A 348 6.14 12.73 -16.56
C TYR A 348 6.23 11.37 -17.23
N LEU A 349 5.21 11.05 -18.02
CA LEU A 349 5.01 9.71 -18.58
C LEU A 349 5.79 9.46 -19.87
N CYS A 350 6.10 10.50 -20.64
CA CYS A 350 6.79 10.37 -21.93
C CYS A 350 8.31 10.25 -21.77
N ARG A 351 8.92 9.09 -22.06
CA ARG A 351 10.37 8.85 -21.95
C ARG A 351 11.17 9.23 -23.18
N LEU A 352 10.59 9.11 -24.38
CA LEU A 352 11.22 9.53 -25.63
C LEU A 352 10.31 10.53 -26.31
N ILE A 353 10.77 11.77 -26.38
CA ILE A 353 10.05 12.85 -27.04
C ILE A 353 10.84 13.34 -28.25
N GLN A 354 10.15 13.52 -29.36
CA GLN A 354 10.66 14.16 -30.56
C GLN A 354 10.15 15.60 -30.58
N ILE A 355 11.04 16.54 -30.87
CA ILE A 355 10.74 17.96 -31.04
C ILE A 355 11.05 18.33 -32.49
N GLU A 356 10.07 18.90 -33.19
CA GLU A 356 10.22 19.38 -34.56
C GLU A 356 9.26 20.55 -34.81
N GLN A 357 9.77 21.71 -35.25
CA GLN A 357 8.95 22.85 -35.69
C GLN A 357 7.85 23.27 -34.67
N ASN A 358 8.21 23.37 -33.39
CA ASN A 358 7.37 23.67 -32.22
C ASN A 358 6.34 22.60 -31.86
N ASN A 359 6.34 21.47 -32.56
CA ASN A 359 5.53 20.32 -32.22
C ASN A 359 6.36 19.32 -31.43
N GLU A 360 5.70 18.70 -30.46
CA GLU A 360 6.24 17.60 -29.69
C GLU A 360 5.42 16.34 -29.91
N LYS A 361 6.10 15.21 -30.05
CA LYS A 361 5.47 13.89 -30.17
C LYS A 361 6.16 12.94 -29.23
N CYS A 362 5.39 12.27 -28.39
CA CYS A 362 5.93 11.15 -27.63
C CYS A 362 6.00 9.88 -28.48
N PHE A 363 7.10 9.15 -28.35
CA PHE A 363 7.35 7.88 -29.05
C PHE A 363 7.57 6.70 -28.10
N LEU A 364 7.94 6.95 -26.85
CA LEU A 364 8.14 5.91 -25.85
C LEU A 364 7.61 6.41 -24.52
N CYS A 365 6.76 5.61 -23.88
CA CYS A 365 6.20 5.92 -22.58
C CYS A 365 6.91 5.14 -21.45
N LYS A 366 6.62 5.50 -20.20
CA LYS A 366 7.04 4.75 -19.01
C LYS A 366 6.34 3.40 -18.91
N ASN A 367 6.84 2.53 -18.03
CA ASN A 367 6.12 1.32 -17.67
C ASN A 367 4.74 1.67 -17.11
N TYR A 368 3.76 0.76 -17.24
CA TYR A 368 2.37 0.97 -16.81
C TYR A 368 1.65 2.13 -17.51
N THR A 369 2.06 2.46 -18.74
CA THR A 369 1.40 3.47 -19.58
C THR A 369 1.25 2.97 -21.01
N TYR A 370 0.40 3.61 -21.80
CA TYR A 370 0.19 3.31 -23.21
C TYR A 370 0.30 4.57 -24.06
N LEU A 371 0.73 4.40 -25.33
CA LEU A 371 0.88 5.49 -26.28
C LEU A 371 -0.39 5.59 -27.15
N PHE A 372 -1.07 6.73 -27.09
CA PHE A 372 -2.21 7.03 -27.95
C PHE A 372 -2.12 8.45 -28.48
N ASN A 373 -2.25 8.63 -29.80
CA ASN A 373 -2.14 9.93 -30.46
C ASN A 373 -0.89 10.75 -30.05
N ASN A 374 0.28 10.09 -30.00
CA ASN A 374 1.58 10.67 -29.60
C ASN A 374 1.63 11.21 -28.16
N LYS A 375 0.71 10.79 -27.28
CA LYS A 375 0.69 11.10 -25.85
C LYS A 375 0.63 9.83 -25.03
N CYS A 376 1.25 9.87 -23.85
CA CYS A 376 1.26 8.76 -22.92
C CYS A 376 0.14 8.91 -21.90
N TYR A 377 -0.59 7.83 -21.66
CA TYR A 377 -1.68 7.76 -20.70
C TYR A 377 -1.42 6.61 -19.70
N PRO A 378 -1.78 6.78 -18.42
CA PRO A 378 -1.64 5.70 -17.45
C PRO A 378 -2.60 4.55 -17.78
N ILE A 379 -2.13 3.32 -17.58
CA ILE A 379 -3.01 2.13 -17.55
C ILE A 379 -3.83 2.17 -16.25
N SER A 380 -5.02 1.57 -16.27
CA SER A 380 -5.89 1.51 -15.08
C SER A 380 -5.13 1.04 -13.82
N PRO A 381 -5.35 1.69 -12.66
CA PRO A 381 -4.71 1.31 -11.40
C PRO A 381 -5.13 -0.09 -10.93
N ASN A 382 -6.29 -0.59 -11.35
CA ASN A 382 -6.79 -1.93 -10.98
C ASN A 382 -6.14 -3.05 -11.84
N CYS A 383 -5.16 -2.70 -12.68
CA CYS A 383 -4.44 -3.65 -13.50
C CYS A 383 -3.32 -4.31 -12.68
N THR A 384 -3.38 -5.64 -12.53
CA THR A 384 -2.41 -6.43 -11.75
C THR A 384 -1.26 -6.94 -12.60
N SER A 385 -1.47 -7.11 -13.91
CA SER A 385 -0.44 -7.50 -14.86
C SER A 385 -0.53 -6.70 -16.15
N VAL A 386 0.59 -6.11 -16.56
CA VAL A 386 0.70 -5.35 -17.81
C VAL A 386 1.66 -6.08 -18.76
N TYR A 387 1.19 -6.33 -19.97
CA TYR A 387 2.08 -6.68 -21.08
C TYR A 387 2.66 -5.41 -21.67
N THR A 388 3.97 -5.32 -21.75
CA THR A 388 4.67 -4.23 -22.42
C THR A 388 5.33 -4.73 -23.69
N ASP A 389 4.95 -4.17 -24.84
CA ASP A 389 5.76 -4.22 -26.06
C ASP A 389 6.70 -3.01 -26.14
N LYS A 390 7.41 -2.83 -27.26
CA LYS A 390 8.36 -1.72 -27.45
C LYS A 390 7.71 -0.32 -27.41
N THR A 391 6.40 -0.22 -27.54
CA THR A 391 5.67 1.04 -27.76
C THR A 391 4.40 1.19 -26.90
N ASN A 392 3.79 0.10 -26.45
CA ASN A 392 2.50 0.08 -25.79
C ASN A 392 2.47 -0.91 -24.62
N GLY A 393 1.87 -0.47 -23.51
CA GLY A 393 1.40 -1.34 -22.46
C GLY A 393 -0.08 -1.71 -22.67
N ILE A 394 -0.42 -2.97 -22.45
CA ILE A 394 -1.80 -3.47 -22.44
C ILE A 394 -2.04 -4.14 -21.09
N CYS A 395 -3.18 -3.87 -20.46
CA CYS A 395 -3.56 -4.60 -19.26
C CYS A 395 -3.91 -6.03 -19.63
N GLN A 396 -3.18 -7.01 -19.09
CA GLN A 396 -3.46 -8.43 -19.29
C GLN A 396 -4.41 -8.97 -18.23
N GLN A 397 -4.30 -8.48 -17.01
CA GLN A 397 -5.06 -8.99 -15.88
C GLN A 397 -5.44 -7.86 -14.94
N CYS A 398 -6.68 -7.89 -14.48
CA CYS A 398 -7.21 -6.97 -13.49
C CYS A 398 -7.45 -7.67 -12.15
N GLU A 399 -7.63 -6.86 -11.10
CA GLU A 399 -8.14 -7.32 -9.81
C GLU A 399 -9.47 -8.09 -9.96
N THR A 400 -9.88 -8.83 -8.92
CA THR A 400 -11.22 -9.45 -8.88
C THR A 400 -12.31 -8.40 -9.12
N HIS A 401 -13.44 -8.84 -9.68
CA HIS A 401 -14.56 -7.97 -10.09
C HIS A 401 -14.29 -7.07 -11.30
N ASN A 402 -13.14 -7.22 -11.97
CA ASN A 402 -12.82 -6.46 -13.17
C ASN A 402 -12.32 -7.37 -14.30
N GLU A 403 -12.63 -6.97 -15.54
CA GLU A 403 -12.12 -7.55 -16.78
C GLU A 403 -11.13 -6.60 -17.46
N ALA A 404 -10.05 -7.16 -17.98
CA ALA A 404 -9.08 -6.39 -18.75
C ALA A 404 -9.63 -6.10 -20.15
N PHE A 405 -9.83 -4.82 -20.47
CA PHE A 405 -10.23 -4.35 -21.79
C PHE A 405 -9.23 -3.30 -22.30
N LYS A 406 -8.30 -3.76 -23.14
CA LYS A 406 -7.19 -2.95 -23.67
C LYS A 406 -6.33 -2.31 -22.55
N TYR A 407 -6.58 -1.05 -22.23
CA TYR A 407 -5.78 -0.26 -21.28
C TYR A 407 -6.49 -0.08 -19.93
N GLU A 408 -7.73 -0.56 -19.83
CA GLU A 408 -8.60 -0.34 -18.69
C GLU A 408 -9.03 -1.66 -18.07
N CYS A 409 -9.44 -1.56 -16.80
CA CYS A 409 -10.11 -2.62 -16.09
C CYS A 409 -11.56 -2.21 -15.97
N VAL A 410 -12.41 -2.88 -16.73
CA VAL A 410 -13.85 -2.61 -16.76
C VAL A 410 -14.50 -3.44 -15.66
N GLN A 411 -15.36 -2.82 -14.87
CA GLN A 411 -16.06 -3.49 -13.79
C GLN A 411 -16.99 -4.57 -14.34
N CYS A 412 -16.91 -5.77 -13.75
CA CYS A 412 -17.81 -6.86 -14.06
C CYS A 412 -19.25 -6.58 -13.57
N PRO A 413 -20.27 -7.27 -14.13
CA PRO A 413 -21.63 -7.19 -13.63
C PRO A 413 -21.73 -7.51 -12.13
N ASP A 414 -22.81 -7.05 -11.48
CA ASP A 414 -23.03 -7.27 -10.06
C ASP A 414 -22.92 -8.76 -9.66
N HIS A 415 -22.29 -9.01 -8.51
CA HIS A 415 -22.02 -10.34 -7.96
C HIS A 415 -21.15 -11.25 -8.85
N CYS A 416 -20.44 -10.68 -9.82
CA CYS A 416 -19.50 -11.40 -10.66
C CYS A 416 -18.05 -11.18 -10.23
N LEU A 417 -17.34 -12.27 -9.96
CA LEU A 417 -15.91 -12.25 -9.61
C LEU A 417 -15.01 -12.16 -10.83
N ARG A 418 -15.40 -12.80 -11.95
CA ARG A 418 -14.67 -12.78 -13.23
C ARG A 418 -15.66 -12.76 -14.39
N CYS A 419 -15.44 -11.88 -15.35
CA CYS A 419 -16.26 -11.74 -16.55
C CYS A 419 -15.42 -11.71 -17.83
N PHE A 420 -16.06 -12.01 -18.96
CA PHE A 420 -15.54 -11.87 -20.31
C PHE A 420 -16.60 -11.19 -21.20
N MET A 421 -16.25 -10.07 -21.84
CA MET A 421 -17.17 -9.20 -22.58
C MET A 421 -18.43 -8.86 -21.78
N LEU A 422 -18.27 -8.54 -20.48
CA LEU A 422 -19.37 -8.31 -19.53
C LEU A 422 -20.29 -9.52 -19.26
N HIS A 423 -19.97 -10.72 -19.75
CA HIS A 423 -20.62 -11.96 -19.33
C HIS A 423 -19.85 -12.59 -18.18
N CYS A 424 -20.55 -12.94 -17.09
CA CYS A 424 -19.91 -13.51 -15.94
C CYS A 424 -19.50 -14.96 -16.17
N ILE A 425 -18.22 -15.28 -15.97
CA ILE A 425 -17.69 -16.65 -16.02
C ILE A 425 -17.52 -17.26 -14.62
N LEU A 426 -17.55 -16.43 -13.58
CA LEU A 426 -17.46 -16.87 -12.19
C LEU A 426 -18.23 -15.92 -11.27
N CYS A 427 -19.33 -16.39 -10.71
CA CYS A 427 -20.12 -15.65 -9.73
C CYS A 427 -19.56 -15.75 -8.30
N GLU A 428 -19.98 -14.81 -7.45
CA GLU A 428 -19.81 -14.87 -6.00
C GLU A 428 -20.55 -16.08 -5.38
N ASN A 429 -20.23 -16.38 -4.11
CA ASN A 429 -20.90 -17.46 -3.37
C ASN A 429 -22.43 -17.24 -3.34
N ASP A 430 -23.19 -18.33 -3.45
CA ASP A 430 -24.67 -18.32 -3.52
C ASP A 430 -25.29 -17.68 -4.78
N TYR A 431 -24.48 -17.38 -5.81
CA TYR A 431 -24.94 -16.95 -7.13
C TYR A 431 -24.53 -17.94 -8.23
N TYR A 432 -25.35 -18.06 -9.27
CA TYR A 432 -25.06 -18.89 -10.46
C TYR A 432 -25.26 -18.05 -11.74
N GLU A 433 -24.56 -18.44 -12.80
CA GLU A 433 -24.64 -17.82 -14.12
C GLU A 433 -25.94 -18.24 -14.83
N ASP A 434 -26.74 -17.29 -15.30
CA ASP A 434 -27.91 -17.56 -16.13
C ASP A 434 -27.58 -17.62 -17.63
N GLU A 435 -28.56 -17.92 -18.48
CA GLU A 435 -28.36 -18.04 -19.95
C GLU A 435 -27.87 -16.75 -20.62
N ASN A 436 -27.94 -15.60 -19.93
CA ASN A 436 -27.46 -14.31 -20.42
C ASN A 436 -26.07 -13.95 -19.85
N GLY A 437 -25.46 -14.83 -19.05
CA GLY A 437 -24.17 -14.56 -18.38
C GLY A 437 -24.29 -13.64 -17.17
N LEU A 438 -25.46 -13.55 -16.52
CA LEU A 438 -25.66 -12.74 -15.30
C LEU A 438 -25.74 -13.62 -14.06
N CYS A 439 -25.16 -13.13 -12.95
CA CYS A 439 -25.19 -13.83 -11.67
C CYS A 439 -26.55 -13.65 -10.98
N LYS A 440 -27.31 -14.73 -10.84
CA LYS A 440 -28.58 -14.77 -10.12
C LYS A 440 -28.46 -15.54 -8.82
N ASN A 441 -29.20 -15.09 -7.80
CA ASN A 441 -29.16 -15.71 -6.48
C ASN A 441 -29.81 -17.11 -6.52
N VAL A 442 -29.10 -18.13 -6.03
CA VAL A 442 -29.52 -19.54 -6.08
C VAL A 442 -30.76 -19.80 -5.23
N LYS A 443 -30.96 -19.05 -4.13
CA LYS A 443 -32.14 -19.21 -3.25
C LYS A 443 -33.45 -18.83 -3.94
N LEU A 444 -33.40 -18.01 -4.99
CA LEU A 444 -34.59 -17.60 -5.74
C LEU A 444 -35.12 -18.69 -6.69
N LEU A 445 -34.29 -19.66 -7.11
CA LEU A 445 -34.74 -20.74 -8.00
C LEU A 445 -34.97 -22.08 -7.30
N ASN A 446 -34.23 -22.37 -6.23
CA ASN A 446 -34.36 -23.64 -5.55
C ASN A 446 -34.21 -23.48 -4.03
N SER A 447 -35.36 -23.37 -3.35
CA SER A 447 -35.44 -23.26 -1.88
C SER A 447 -34.84 -24.45 -1.13
N LYS A 448 -34.50 -25.54 -1.85
CA LYS A 448 -33.86 -26.73 -1.28
C LYS A 448 -32.33 -26.63 -1.21
N VAL A 449 -31.71 -25.57 -1.74
CA VAL A 449 -30.24 -25.39 -1.70
C VAL A 449 -29.85 -24.53 -0.49
N VAL A 450 -28.94 -25.05 0.33
CA VAL A 450 -28.41 -24.36 1.52
C VAL A 450 -27.10 -23.65 1.22
N SER A 451 -26.23 -24.24 0.41
CA SER A 451 -24.98 -23.60 -0.03
C SER A 451 -24.60 -23.96 -1.46
N TYR A 452 -24.14 -22.93 -2.18
CA TYR A 452 -23.67 -23.05 -3.56
C TYR A 452 -22.32 -22.35 -3.72
N GLN A 453 -21.34 -23.07 -4.26
CA GLN A 453 -19.98 -22.56 -4.42
C GLN A 453 -19.39 -23.06 -5.74
N ILE A 454 -18.69 -22.20 -6.48
CA ILE A 454 -17.94 -22.57 -7.69
C ILE A 454 -18.78 -23.40 -8.69
N GLY A 455 -20.01 -22.95 -8.97
CA GLY A 455 -20.87 -23.62 -9.94
C GLY A 455 -21.50 -24.94 -9.48
N ARG A 456 -21.39 -25.32 -8.19
CA ARG A 456 -21.87 -26.59 -7.64
C ARG A 456 -22.62 -26.42 -6.34
N ILE A 457 -23.63 -27.28 -6.14
CA ILE A 457 -24.32 -27.39 -4.85
C ILE A 457 -23.43 -28.16 -3.88
N PHE A 458 -23.13 -27.56 -2.73
CA PHE A 458 -22.37 -28.21 -1.67
C PHE A 458 -23.26 -28.77 -0.56
N LYS A 459 -24.44 -28.18 -0.36
CA LYS A 459 -25.37 -28.62 0.68
C LYS A 459 -26.81 -28.33 0.29
N CYS A 460 -27.67 -29.33 0.50
CA CYS A 460 -29.12 -29.21 0.38
C CYS A 460 -29.78 -29.13 1.77
N VAL A 461 -31.05 -28.74 1.80
CA VAL A 461 -31.89 -28.77 3.02
C VAL A 461 -32.07 -30.20 3.53
N SER A 462 -32.43 -30.35 4.80
CA SER A 462 -32.77 -31.65 5.39
C SER A 462 -33.82 -32.39 4.55
N GLU A 463 -33.79 -33.73 4.56
CA GLU A 463 -34.65 -34.61 3.75
C GLU A 463 -34.32 -34.63 2.24
N THR A 464 -33.17 -34.07 1.84
CA THR A 464 -32.70 -34.10 0.45
C THR A 464 -31.22 -34.48 0.33
N PHE A 465 -30.82 -34.99 -0.83
CA PHE A 465 -29.43 -35.29 -1.17
C PHE A 465 -29.02 -34.64 -2.50
N ILE A 466 -27.72 -34.49 -2.70
CA ILE A 466 -27.14 -33.89 -3.90
C ILE A 466 -27.03 -34.97 -4.98
N ASN A 467 -27.71 -34.75 -6.11
CA ASN A 467 -27.53 -35.53 -7.33
C ASN A 467 -27.09 -34.59 -8.46
N PHE A 468 -25.82 -34.71 -8.87
CA PHE A 468 -25.15 -33.75 -9.77
C PHE A 468 -25.29 -32.30 -9.27
N ASN A 469 -26.19 -31.52 -9.89
CA ASN A 469 -26.46 -30.11 -9.58
C ASN A 469 -27.92 -29.88 -9.10
N MET A 470 -28.58 -30.90 -8.55
CA MET A 470 -29.93 -30.79 -8.02
C MET A 470 -30.04 -31.40 -6.62
N CYS A 471 -30.92 -30.83 -5.80
CA CYS A 471 -31.33 -31.40 -4.52
C CYS A 471 -32.57 -32.26 -4.73
N LEU A 472 -32.42 -33.58 -4.62
CA LEU A 472 -33.51 -34.55 -4.73
C LEU A 472 -33.94 -35.02 -3.34
N ASN A 473 -35.21 -35.38 -3.18
CA ASN A 473 -35.72 -35.84 -1.90
C ASN A 473 -35.12 -37.21 -1.52
N CYS A 474 -34.89 -37.42 -0.23
CA CYS A 474 -34.61 -38.74 0.32
C CYS A 474 -35.86 -39.63 0.24
N GLY A 475 -35.66 -40.95 0.30
CA GLY A 475 -36.76 -41.91 0.40
C GLY A 475 -37.58 -41.72 1.68
N ASP A 476 -38.76 -42.36 1.72
CA ASP A 476 -39.73 -42.18 2.81
C ASP A 476 -39.10 -42.32 4.20
N ASN A 477 -39.52 -41.44 5.11
CA ASN A 477 -39.09 -41.40 6.50
C ASN A 477 -37.59 -41.16 6.74
N CYS A 478 -36.84 -40.70 5.73
CA CYS A 478 -35.42 -40.41 5.84
C CYS A 478 -35.13 -38.91 5.93
N VAL A 479 -34.30 -38.50 6.90
CA VAL A 479 -33.87 -37.12 7.13
C VAL A 479 -32.54 -36.81 6.45
N SER A 480 -31.66 -37.80 6.30
CA SER A 480 -30.36 -37.66 5.63
C SER A 480 -30.02 -38.93 4.87
N CYS A 481 -29.72 -38.82 3.58
CA CYS A 481 -29.48 -39.96 2.69
C CYS A 481 -28.31 -39.73 1.73
N LYS A 482 -27.77 -40.83 1.21
CA LYS A 482 -26.79 -40.81 0.09
C LYS A 482 -27.49 -40.71 -1.26
N ASN A 483 -28.61 -41.42 -1.38
CA ASN A 483 -29.50 -41.45 -2.52
C ASN A 483 -30.91 -41.85 -2.04
N GLU A 484 -31.88 -41.87 -2.95
CA GLU A 484 -33.28 -42.22 -2.63
C GLU A 484 -33.42 -43.57 -1.91
N SER A 485 -32.54 -44.54 -2.20
CA SER A 485 -32.58 -45.90 -1.65
C SER A 485 -31.71 -46.16 -0.41
N HIS A 486 -30.92 -45.17 0.04
CA HIS A 486 -29.94 -45.38 1.10
C HIS A 486 -29.91 -44.21 2.09
N CYS A 487 -30.52 -44.43 3.24
CA CYS A 487 -30.63 -43.49 4.34
C CYS A 487 -29.53 -43.67 5.39
N PHE A 488 -29.10 -42.57 5.99
CA PHE A 488 -28.22 -42.52 7.16
C PHE A 488 -28.96 -42.20 8.45
N ILE A 489 -29.98 -41.33 8.39
CA ILE A 489 -30.72 -40.87 9.57
C ILE A 489 -32.21 -40.91 9.28
N CYS A 490 -32.94 -41.69 10.07
CA CYS A 490 -34.40 -41.78 9.98
C CYS A 490 -35.11 -40.67 10.75
N ASN A 491 -36.36 -40.41 10.38
CA ASN A 491 -37.23 -39.55 11.18
C ASN A 491 -37.55 -40.20 12.54
N SER A 492 -38.10 -39.42 13.46
CA SER A 492 -38.31 -39.80 14.86
C SER A 492 -39.31 -40.94 15.11
N LYS A 493 -39.89 -41.53 14.06
CA LYS A 493 -40.86 -42.65 14.14
C LYS A 493 -40.42 -43.90 13.36
N SER A 494 -39.19 -43.89 12.86
CA SER A 494 -38.66 -44.96 12.02
C SER A 494 -37.27 -45.39 12.48
N THR A 495 -36.93 -46.65 12.26
CA THR A 495 -35.61 -47.22 12.53
C THR A 495 -34.94 -47.60 11.21
N LEU A 496 -33.62 -47.54 11.16
CA LEU A 496 -32.81 -47.85 10.00
C LEU A 496 -32.62 -49.37 9.89
N GLU A 497 -33.21 -49.99 8.88
CA GLU A 497 -33.07 -51.41 8.59
C GLU A 497 -32.45 -51.58 7.20
N SER A 498 -31.21 -52.10 7.15
CA SER A 498 -30.49 -52.35 5.89
C SER A 498 -30.39 -51.11 4.96
N GLY A 499 -30.24 -49.93 5.55
CA GLY A 499 -30.14 -48.67 4.80
C GLY A 499 -31.49 -48.03 4.42
N ILE A 500 -32.63 -48.59 4.85
CA ILE A 500 -33.96 -48.05 4.59
C ILE A 500 -34.65 -47.75 5.91
N CYS A 501 -35.31 -46.60 6.03
CA CYS A 501 -36.09 -46.24 7.21
C CYS A 501 -37.43 -46.93 7.21
N ARG A 502 -37.65 -47.81 8.18
CA ARG A 502 -38.93 -48.49 8.36
C ARG A 502 -39.72 -47.87 9.49
N PHE A 503 -40.93 -47.44 9.16
CA PHE A 503 -41.88 -46.90 10.12
C PHE A 503 -42.25 -47.95 11.17
N LYS A 504 -42.17 -47.59 12.45
CA LYS A 504 -42.56 -48.47 13.55
C LYS A 504 -43.91 -48.01 14.10
N ASN A 505 -44.95 -48.78 13.81
CA ASN A 505 -46.28 -48.53 14.33
C ASN A 505 -46.26 -48.60 15.87
N THR A 506 -47.16 -47.88 16.55
CA THR A 506 -47.24 -47.75 18.03
C THR A 506 -45.99 -47.19 18.74
N THR A 507 -45.08 -46.52 18.00
CA THR A 507 -43.93 -45.80 18.56
C THR A 507 -44.16 -44.30 18.61
N LEU A 508 -43.60 -43.65 19.63
CA LEU A 508 -43.60 -42.19 19.78
C LEU A 508 -42.25 -41.58 19.41
N LEU A 509 -41.16 -42.27 19.77
CA LEU A 509 -39.80 -41.81 19.55
C LEU A 509 -38.86 -42.99 19.27
N THR A 510 -38.11 -42.89 18.18
CA THR A 510 -37.04 -43.81 17.78
C THR A 510 -35.71 -43.06 17.64
N ASN A 511 -34.60 -43.78 17.76
CA ASN A 511 -33.35 -43.41 17.07
C ASN A 511 -33.13 -44.36 15.89
N ASN A 512 -31.97 -44.29 15.23
CA ASN A 512 -31.69 -45.14 14.07
C ASN A 512 -31.78 -46.65 14.39
N ASP A 513 -31.44 -47.07 15.61
CA ASP A 513 -31.26 -48.49 15.91
C ASP A 513 -32.37 -49.06 16.81
N ASN A 514 -33.00 -48.22 17.64
CA ASN A 514 -33.87 -48.63 18.72
C ASN A 514 -35.08 -47.71 18.90
N ILE A 515 -36.17 -48.31 19.37
CA ILE A 515 -37.32 -47.59 19.89
C ILE A 515 -36.96 -47.04 21.28
N ILE A 516 -37.05 -45.73 21.45
CA ILE A 516 -36.79 -45.06 22.73
C ILE A 516 -38.08 -45.03 23.56
N ASN A 517 -39.21 -44.73 22.91
CA ASN A 517 -40.48 -44.58 23.60
C ASN A 517 -41.66 -45.08 22.76
N CYS A 518 -42.56 -45.81 23.42
CA CYS A 518 -43.80 -46.30 22.83
C CYS A 518 -44.92 -45.26 22.93
N ALA A 519 -45.90 -45.35 22.03
CA ALA A 519 -47.14 -44.59 22.16
C ALA A 519 -47.93 -45.06 23.39
N ASP A 520 -48.77 -44.17 23.93
CA ASP A 520 -49.63 -44.48 25.07
C ASP A 520 -50.46 -45.76 24.83
N GLY A 521 -50.60 -46.59 25.87
CA GLY A 521 -51.26 -47.90 25.78
C GLY A 521 -50.39 -49.05 25.30
N SER A 522 -49.08 -48.83 25.11
CA SER A 522 -48.08 -49.88 24.86
C SER A 522 -46.85 -49.70 25.76
N TYR A 523 -46.12 -50.79 26.02
CA TYR A 523 -44.86 -50.75 26.75
C TYR A 523 -43.73 -51.34 25.90
N LEU A 524 -42.50 -50.89 26.16
CA LEU A 524 -41.32 -51.36 25.44
C LEU A 524 -40.85 -52.70 26.01
N LEU A 525 -40.76 -53.73 25.17
CA LEU A 525 -40.15 -55.01 25.51
C LEU A 525 -39.28 -55.47 24.34
N PHE A 526 -37.99 -55.73 24.59
CA PHE A 526 -37.03 -56.21 23.59
C PHE A 526 -37.06 -55.46 22.24
N ASN A 527 -37.11 -54.12 22.29
CA ASN A 527 -37.16 -53.23 21.12
C ASN A 527 -38.46 -53.32 20.30
N GLU A 528 -39.55 -53.78 20.91
CA GLU A 528 -40.90 -53.76 20.34
C GLU A 528 -41.89 -53.10 21.30
N CYS A 529 -42.84 -52.35 20.75
CA CYS A 529 -43.94 -51.76 21.53
C CYS A 529 -45.11 -52.72 21.59
N ILE A 530 -45.28 -53.34 22.76
CA ILE A 530 -46.35 -54.31 23.00
C ILE A 530 -47.56 -53.59 23.59
N PRO A 531 -48.76 -53.69 22.96
CA PRO A 531 -49.99 -53.14 23.51
C PRO A 531 -50.33 -53.72 24.89
N CYS A 532 -50.62 -52.84 25.85
CA CYS A 532 -51.04 -53.20 27.20
C CYS A 532 -52.29 -54.08 27.22
N SER A 533 -53.18 -53.87 26.26
CA SER A 533 -54.45 -54.58 26.12
C SER A 533 -54.29 -56.09 25.88
N LEU A 534 -53.15 -56.53 25.33
CA LEU A 534 -52.87 -57.94 25.06
C LEU A 534 -52.52 -58.72 26.34
N LYS A 535 -51.82 -58.08 27.29
CA LYS A 535 -51.31 -58.75 28.49
C LYS A 535 -52.21 -58.57 29.72
N TYR A 536 -52.75 -57.36 29.94
CA TYR A 536 -53.47 -57.02 31.17
C TYR A 536 -54.98 -56.80 30.99
N GLY A 537 -55.52 -57.35 29.90
CA GLY A 537 -56.93 -57.26 29.55
C GLY A 537 -57.24 -56.06 28.64
N LYS A 538 -58.28 -56.20 27.81
CA LYS A 538 -58.64 -55.24 26.73
C LYS A 538 -58.83 -53.79 27.22
N MET A 539 -59.14 -53.63 28.50
CA MET A 539 -59.38 -52.32 29.10
C MET A 539 -58.10 -51.66 29.63
N CYS A 540 -56.93 -52.30 29.68
CA CYS A 540 -55.72 -51.64 30.19
C CYS A 540 -55.24 -50.53 29.23
N SER A 541 -55.24 -49.28 29.69
CA SER A 541 -54.86 -48.09 28.92
C SER A 541 -53.43 -47.62 29.21
N LYS A 542 -52.84 -48.04 30.33
CA LYS A 542 -51.44 -47.74 30.67
C LYS A 542 -50.85 -48.86 31.51
N CYS A 543 -49.68 -49.35 31.12
CA CYS A 543 -48.99 -50.44 31.78
C CYS A 543 -47.48 -50.34 31.61
N ASP A 544 -46.76 -51.14 32.39
CA ASP A 544 -45.37 -51.51 32.11
C ASP A 544 -45.23 -53.03 31.91
N VAL A 545 -43.97 -53.49 31.91
CA VAL A 545 -43.65 -54.91 31.75
C VAL A 545 -44.23 -55.80 32.85
N THR A 546 -44.66 -55.27 34.00
CA THR A 546 -45.15 -56.07 35.14
C THR A 546 -46.61 -55.79 35.53
N ASN A 547 -47.11 -54.56 35.36
CA ASN A 547 -48.38 -54.12 35.91
C ASN A 547 -49.20 -53.28 34.93
N CYS A 548 -50.54 -53.39 35.01
CA CYS A 548 -51.43 -52.35 34.53
C CYS A 548 -51.62 -51.26 35.59
N PHE A 549 -51.44 -50.00 35.23
CA PHE A 549 -51.62 -48.86 36.14
C PHE A 549 -52.99 -48.19 35.97
N ASN A 550 -53.59 -48.31 34.78
CA ASN A 550 -54.84 -47.63 34.49
C ASN A 550 -55.72 -48.43 33.54
N CYS A 551 -57.00 -48.54 33.89
CA CYS A 551 -58.02 -49.06 32.99
C CYS A 551 -58.69 -47.91 32.22
N SER A 552 -59.01 -48.15 30.97
CA SER A 552 -59.93 -47.34 30.16
C SER A 552 -61.37 -47.59 30.61
N GLY A 553 -62.23 -46.57 30.50
CA GLY A 553 -63.65 -46.67 30.87
C GLY A 553 -63.87 -46.91 32.37
N ASN A 554 -64.84 -47.79 32.69
CA ASN A 554 -65.22 -48.15 34.07
C ASN A 554 -64.55 -49.46 34.54
N GLY A 555 -63.38 -49.80 34.00
CA GLY A 555 -62.65 -51.02 34.40
C GLY A 555 -62.03 -50.91 35.79
N VAL A 556 -61.90 -52.03 36.50
CA VAL A 556 -61.29 -52.14 37.83
C VAL A 556 -60.13 -53.13 37.78
N ILE A 557 -58.99 -52.78 38.40
CA ILE A 557 -57.84 -53.68 38.52
C ILE A 557 -58.11 -54.69 39.63
N ASN A 558 -57.99 -55.98 39.31
CA ASN A 558 -58.00 -57.06 40.31
C ASN A 558 -56.59 -57.28 40.90
N ASN A 559 -56.47 -58.21 41.87
CA ASN A 559 -55.17 -58.52 42.49
C ASN A 559 -54.13 -59.16 41.53
N ASP A 560 -54.54 -59.61 40.34
CA ASP A 560 -53.64 -60.12 39.30
C ASP A 560 -53.14 -59.01 38.36
N ASN A 561 -53.41 -57.73 38.70
CA ASN A 561 -53.10 -56.54 37.89
C ASN A 561 -53.78 -56.52 36.52
N ILE A 562 -54.94 -57.18 36.39
CA ILE A 562 -55.75 -57.25 35.17
C ILE A 562 -56.96 -56.32 35.31
N CYS A 563 -57.26 -55.56 34.25
CA CYS A 563 -58.46 -54.73 34.18
C CYS A 563 -59.69 -55.56 33.80
N ILE A 564 -60.67 -55.64 34.71
CA ILE A 564 -61.96 -56.30 34.47
C ILE A 564 -63.12 -55.30 34.40
N PRO A 565 -64.21 -55.60 33.65
CA PRO A 565 -65.33 -54.69 33.47
C PRO A 565 -66.23 -54.56 34.72
N GLN A 566 -67.01 -53.47 34.77
CA GLN A 566 -67.82 -53.07 35.93
C GLN A 566 -68.87 -54.12 36.36
N ASN A 567 -69.49 -54.80 35.39
CA ASN A 567 -70.48 -55.85 35.61
C ASN A 567 -69.90 -57.09 36.32
N GLU A 568 -68.61 -57.38 36.12
CA GLU A 568 -67.92 -58.51 36.76
C GLU A 568 -67.39 -58.16 38.15
N SER A 569 -67.11 -56.87 38.40
CA SER A 569 -66.60 -56.38 39.69
C SER A 569 -67.68 -56.03 40.71
N ASN A 570 -68.95 -55.87 40.28
CA ASN A 570 -70.07 -55.40 41.10
C ASN A 570 -69.79 -54.06 41.82
N CYS A 571 -68.95 -53.22 41.21
CA CYS A 571 -68.47 -51.96 41.78
C CYS A 571 -69.27 -50.75 41.27
N ILE A 572 -69.48 -49.78 42.16
CA ILE A 572 -69.90 -48.41 41.84
C ILE A 572 -68.64 -47.62 41.47
N VAL A 573 -68.70 -47.00 40.29
CA VAL A 573 -67.63 -46.35 39.51
C VAL A 573 -66.54 -45.66 40.34
N SER A 574 -65.27 -45.83 39.94
CA SER A 574 -64.22 -44.83 40.18
C SER A 574 -63.36 -44.61 38.93
N LYS A 575 -62.93 -43.36 38.71
CA LYS A 575 -62.06 -42.94 37.59
C LYS A 575 -60.60 -43.43 37.70
N ASN A 576 -60.23 -44.18 38.74
CA ASN A 576 -58.83 -44.51 39.06
C ASN A 576 -58.62 -45.99 39.38
N SER A 577 -59.25 -46.90 38.63
CA SER A 577 -58.92 -48.34 38.60
C SER A 577 -59.14 -49.15 39.89
N HIS A 578 -59.72 -48.57 40.96
CA HIS A 578 -60.06 -49.27 42.21
C HIS A 578 -61.53 -49.08 42.60
N CYS A 579 -62.13 -50.06 43.28
CA CYS A 579 -63.53 -50.03 43.67
C CYS A 579 -63.82 -48.97 44.75
N GLN A 580 -64.76 -48.05 44.50
CA GLN A 580 -65.16 -47.04 45.50
C GLN A 580 -66.36 -47.47 46.35
N GLY A 581 -67.16 -48.45 45.92
CA GLY A 581 -68.32 -48.97 46.64
C GLY A 581 -68.97 -50.11 45.87
N CYS A 582 -69.94 -50.81 46.47
CA CYS A 582 -70.62 -51.96 45.84
C CYS A 582 -71.99 -51.58 45.29
N THR A 583 -72.36 -52.12 44.13
CA THR A 583 -73.64 -51.83 43.46
C THR A 583 -74.82 -52.33 44.30
N ASN A 584 -74.64 -53.43 45.03
CA ASN A 584 -75.64 -53.96 45.95
C ASN A 584 -75.38 -53.46 47.38
N THR A 585 -76.41 -52.91 48.03
CA THR A 585 -76.34 -52.37 49.39
C THR A 585 -76.04 -53.42 50.44
N SER A 586 -76.28 -54.71 50.17
CA SER A 586 -75.93 -55.81 51.08
C SER A 586 -74.47 -56.28 50.95
N SER A 587 -73.67 -55.68 50.07
CA SER A 587 -72.33 -56.15 49.72
C SER A 587 -71.21 -55.26 50.29
N TYR A 588 -70.01 -55.83 50.43
CA TYR A 588 -68.81 -55.17 50.95
C TYR A 588 -67.59 -55.44 50.06
N ILE A 589 -66.53 -54.62 50.19
CA ILE A 589 -65.30 -54.78 49.42
C ILE A 589 -64.35 -55.72 50.17
N LYS A 590 -63.89 -56.79 49.52
CA LYS A 590 -62.93 -57.74 50.09
C LYS A 590 -61.49 -57.36 49.69
N GLU A 591 -60.49 -57.99 50.30
CA GLU A 591 -59.05 -57.73 50.04
C GLU A 591 -58.62 -57.89 48.57
N ASN A 592 -59.44 -58.54 47.73
CA ASN A 592 -59.22 -58.64 46.30
C ASN A 592 -59.76 -57.46 45.48
N GLY A 593 -60.23 -56.40 46.15
CA GLY A 593 -60.74 -55.19 45.52
C GLY A 593 -62.14 -55.33 44.90
N LEU A 594 -62.80 -56.48 45.06
CA LEU A 594 -64.12 -56.77 44.48
C LEU A 594 -65.23 -56.81 45.55
N CYS A 595 -66.46 -56.66 45.09
CA CYS A 595 -67.65 -56.64 45.95
C CYS A 595 -68.27 -58.03 46.16
N PHE A 596 -68.47 -58.40 47.43
CA PHE A 596 -69.06 -59.68 47.84
C PHE A 596 -70.28 -59.48 48.74
N GLU A 597 -71.25 -60.40 48.64
CA GLU A 597 -72.50 -60.35 49.41
C GLU A 597 -72.27 -60.68 50.90
N ASN A 598 -72.90 -59.90 51.80
CA ASN A 598 -72.89 -60.11 53.25
C ASN A 598 -74.25 -60.67 53.70
N ALA A 599 -74.51 -61.96 53.56
CA ALA A 599 -75.76 -62.57 54.05
C ALA A 599 -75.63 -63.00 55.53
N PRO A 600 -76.66 -62.84 56.40
CA PRO A 600 -78.02 -62.34 56.14
C PRO A 600 -78.20 -60.83 56.46
N CYS A 601 -77.51 -59.96 55.71
CA CYS A 601 -77.61 -58.50 55.82
C CYS A 601 -78.40 -57.86 54.67
N ILE A 602 -79.16 -56.80 54.96
CA ILE A 602 -79.85 -55.95 53.96
C ILE A 602 -78.98 -54.75 53.57
N ILE A 603 -78.28 -54.13 54.53
CA ILE A 603 -77.40 -52.98 54.30
C ILE A 603 -76.05 -53.23 54.97
N SER A 604 -74.97 -53.37 54.21
CA SER A 604 -73.60 -53.54 54.69
C SER A 604 -72.75 -52.30 54.38
N ASN A 605 -71.78 -52.01 55.24
CA ASN A 605 -70.75 -51.02 54.94
C ASN A 605 -69.61 -51.64 54.10
N LYS A 606 -68.73 -50.80 53.54
CA LYS A 606 -67.62 -51.25 52.69
C LYS A 606 -66.64 -52.21 53.39
N ASN A 607 -66.66 -52.28 54.72
CA ASN A 607 -65.72 -53.02 55.57
C ASN A 607 -66.38 -54.27 56.23
N HIS A 608 -67.31 -54.93 55.55
CA HIS A 608 -67.94 -56.19 56.01
C HIS A 608 -68.89 -56.07 57.21
N SER A 609 -69.15 -54.88 57.77
CA SER A 609 -70.11 -54.78 58.90
C SER A 609 -71.54 -54.70 58.38
N CYS A 610 -72.47 -55.42 59.02
CA CYS A 610 -73.88 -55.31 58.70
C CYS A 610 -74.54 -54.19 59.51
N VAL A 611 -75.41 -53.40 58.88
CA VAL A 611 -76.15 -52.28 59.50
C VAL A 611 -77.62 -52.64 59.72
N VAL A 612 -78.22 -53.45 58.83
CA VAL A 612 -79.64 -53.86 58.91
C VAL A 612 -79.78 -55.35 58.62
N CYS A 613 -80.42 -56.10 59.52
CA CYS A 613 -80.64 -57.55 59.42
C CYS A 613 -81.95 -57.91 58.70
N LYS A 614 -82.01 -59.10 58.11
CA LYS A 614 -83.23 -59.64 57.45
C LYS A 614 -84.25 -60.09 58.51
N ASN A 615 -85.55 -60.07 58.17
CA ASN A 615 -86.72 -60.20 59.08
C ASN A 615 -86.76 -61.42 60.04
N ASP A 616 -85.85 -62.39 59.92
CA ASP A 616 -85.78 -63.60 60.76
C ASP A 616 -84.44 -63.73 61.52
N SER A 617 -83.72 -62.61 61.68
CA SER A 617 -82.42 -62.53 62.35
C SER A 617 -82.31 -61.25 63.19
N PHE A 618 -81.60 -61.30 64.31
CA PHE A 618 -81.37 -60.15 65.18
C PHE A 618 -79.91 -59.70 65.18
N TYR A 619 -79.72 -58.42 65.49
CA TYR A 619 -78.42 -57.76 65.44
C TYR A 619 -77.59 -58.03 66.70
N GLN A 620 -76.40 -58.60 66.54
CA GLN A 620 -75.44 -58.78 67.64
C GLN A 620 -74.01 -58.59 67.12
N GLN A 621 -73.24 -57.69 67.75
CA GLN A 621 -71.81 -57.46 67.47
C GLN A 621 -71.47 -57.25 65.97
N ASN A 622 -72.14 -56.31 65.30
CA ASN A 622 -71.94 -55.97 63.88
C ASN A 622 -72.26 -57.10 62.88
N LYS A 623 -72.98 -58.15 63.31
CA LYS A 623 -73.45 -59.28 62.49
C LYS A 623 -74.91 -59.63 62.82
N CYS A 624 -75.56 -60.33 61.90
CA CYS A 624 -76.94 -60.81 62.04
C CYS A 624 -76.97 -62.32 62.31
N ILE A 625 -77.77 -62.75 63.29
CA ILE A 625 -77.88 -64.15 63.74
C ILE A 625 -79.34 -64.60 63.83
N SER A 626 -79.64 -65.85 63.45
CA SER A 626 -80.98 -66.44 63.34
C SER A 626 -81.47 -67.14 64.63
N GLN A 627 -82.78 -67.08 64.94
CA GLN A 627 -83.38 -67.53 66.20
C GLN A 627 -84.04 -68.92 66.13
N THR A 628 -83.82 -69.79 67.13
CA THR A 628 -84.51 -71.08 67.33
C THR A 628 -84.83 -71.32 68.83
N ILE A 629 -86.07 -71.09 69.30
CA ILE A 629 -86.54 -71.59 70.62
C ILE A 629 -88.06 -71.87 70.60
N SER A 630 -88.47 -73.11 70.85
CA SER A 630 -89.82 -73.48 71.30
C SER A 630 -89.78 -73.80 72.79
N ASN A 631 -90.60 -73.14 73.62
CA ASN A 631 -90.82 -73.52 75.01
C ASN A 631 -92.34 -73.67 75.24
N ASN A 632 -92.83 -74.91 75.14
CA ASN A 632 -94.25 -75.25 74.89
C ASN A 632 -95.22 -75.05 76.08
N TYR A 633 -94.77 -74.55 77.23
CA TYR A 633 -95.59 -74.44 78.44
C TYR A 633 -95.95 -72.99 78.82
N CYS A 634 -95.72 -72.05 77.90
CA CYS A 634 -96.10 -70.65 78.04
C CYS A 634 -97.52 -70.40 77.52
N MET A 635 -98.43 -69.91 78.38
CA MET A 635 -99.80 -69.54 77.96
C MET A 635 -99.87 -68.16 77.31
N ILE A 636 -99.04 -67.21 77.75
CA ILE A 636 -99.07 -65.82 77.27
C ILE A 636 -97.64 -65.33 77.09
N TYR A 637 -97.32 -64.83 75.89
CA TYR A 637 -96.06 -64.14 75.58
C TYR A 637 -96.25 -62.62 75.66
N THR A 638 -95.15 -61.89 75.84
CA THR A 638 -95.10 -60.42 75.67
C THR A 638 -95.50 -60.01 74.25
N GLN A 639 -95.90 -58.76 74.07
CA GLN A 639 -96.42 -58.22 72.80
C GLN A 639 -95.41 -58.35 71.64
N GLU A 640 -94.11 -58.40 71.96
CA GLU A 640 -92.96 -58.59 71.05
C GLU A 640 -92.64 -60.08 70.81
N ARG A 641 -93.40 -61.01 71.42
CA ARG A 641 -93.23 -62.48 71.42
C ARG A 641 -91.84 -62.97 71.83
N ASP A 642 -91.09 -62.13 72.54
CA ASP A 642 -89.69 -62.35 72.91
C ASP A 642 -89.52 -63.00 74.30
N ARG A 643 -90.54 -62.92 75.17
CA ARG A 643 -90.49 -63.42 76.56
C ARG A 643 -91.83 -64.04 76.99
N CYS A 644 -91.80 -65.09 77.81
CA CYS A 644 -93.02 -65.65 78.38
C CYS A 644 -93.48 -64.82 79.58
N SER A 645 -94.73 -64.33 79.55
CA SER A 645 -95.31 -63.50 80.62
C SER A 645 -96.28 -64.27 81.52
N ARG A 646 -96.80 -65.43 81.10
CA ARG A 646 -97.56 -66.35 81.96
C ARG A 646 -97.39 -67.81 81.55
N CYS A 647 -97.04 -68.67 82.50
CA CYS A 647 -96.92 -70.12 82.29
C CYS A 647 -98.23 -70.87 82.57
N GLN A 648 -98.36 -72.10 82.05
CA GLN A 648 -99.44 -73.01 82.44
C GLN A 648 -99.34 -73.37 83.93
N VAL A 649 -100.50 -73.66 84.56
CA VAL A 649 -100.58 -74.14 85.95
C VAL A 649 -99.66 -75.33 86.15
N GLY A 650 -98.92 -75.35 87.27
CA GLY A 650 -97.84 -76.28 87.55
C GLY A 650 -96.45 -75.80 87.09
N TYR A 651 -96.35 -74.64 86.43
CA TYR A 651 -95.09 -73.99 86.05
C TYR A 651 -95.08 -72.52 86.47
N PHE A 652 -93.91 -72.02 86.90
CA PHE A 652 -93.69 -70.59 87.15
C PHE A 652 -92.55 -70.04 86.28
N ILE A 653 -92.43 -68.71 86.20
CA ILE A 653 -91.46 -68.05 85.33
C ILE A 653 -90.13 -67.86 86.07
N LEU A 654 -89.05 -68.35 85.46
CA LEU A 654 -87.67 -68.04 85.83
C LEU A 654 -86.84 -67.88 84.55
N ASP A 655 -86.07 -66.78 84.45
CA ASP A 655 -85.27 -66.41 83.27
C ASP A 655 -86.04 -66.46 81.93
N ASN A 656 -87.24 -65.87 81.92
CA ASN A 656 -88.14 -65.80 80.77
C ASN A 656 -88.58 -67.17 80.22
N LYS A 657 -88.45 -68.24 81.02
CA LYS A 657 -88.84 -69.61 80.70
C LYS A 657 -89.77 -70.18 81.77
N CYS A 658 -90.70 -71.03 81.35
CA CYS A 658 -91.59 -71.76 82.24
C CYS A 658 -90.88 -72.98 82.80
N ILE A 659 -90.78 -73.05 84.12
CA ILE A 659 -90.12 -74.16 84.84
C ILE A 659 -91.10 -74.74 85.85
N ASN A 660 -91.02 -76.06 86.06
CA ASN A 660 -91.98 -76.82 86.86
C ASN A 660 -91.97 -76.40 88.34
N CYS A 661 -93.13 -76.45 88.97
CA CYS A 661 -93.29 -76.26 90.41
C CYS A 661 -92.64 -77.41 91.22
N PRO A 662 -92.24 -77.16 92.49
CA PRO A 662 -91.67 -78.19 93.36
C PRO A 662 -92.64 -79.36 93.62
N GLU A 663 -92.11 -80.55 93.99
CA GLU A 663 -92.93 -81.71 94.35
C GLU A 663 -93.93 -81.40 95.50
N TYR A 664 -95.12 -82.02 95.45
CA TYR A 664 -96.27 -81.81 96.34
C TYR A 664 -96.98 -80.44 96.19
N CYS A 665 -96.71 -79.70 95.11
CA CYS A 665 -97.33 -78.42 94.80
C CYS A 665 -97.95 -78.41 93.38
N SER A 666 -99.26 -78.25 93.28
CA SER A 666 -99.98 -78.18 91.99
C SER A 666 -99.93 -76.80 91.34
N ASP A 667 -99.69 -75.73 92.10
CA ASP A 667 -99.48 -74.39 91.55
C ASP A 667 -98.60 -73.54 92.47
N CYS A 668 -97.62 -72.82 91.92
CA CYS A 668 -96.60 -72.10 92.68
C CYS A 668 -96.23 -70.76 92.04
N ILE A 669 -95.79 -69.81 92.85
CA ILE A 669 -95.26 -68.52 92.36
C ILE A 669 -93.76 -68.64 92.07
N ASN A 670 -93.05 -69.44 92.86
CA ASN A 670 -91.63 -69.73 92.71
C ASN A 670 -91.29 -71.04 93.44
N TYR A 671 -90.02 -71.48 93.38
CA TYR A 671 -89.56 -72.70 94.05
C TYR A 671 -89.85 -72.78 95.56
N SER A 672 -90.11 -71.66 96.23
CA SER A 672 -90.29 -71.59 97.69
C SER A 672 -91.73 -71.28 98.12
N THR A 673 -92.65 -70.98 97.21
CA THR A 673 -94.00 -70.53 97.56
C THR A 673 -95.04 -71.29 96.75
N CYS A 674 -95.71 -72.23 97.41
CA CYS A 674 -96.80 -73.01 96.85
C CYS A 674 -98.15 -72.33 97.12
N LEU A 675 -98.96 -72.15 96.07
CA LEU A 675 -100.33 -71.60 96.15
C LEU A 675 -101.36 -72.70 96.40
N PHE A 676 -101.16 -73.88 95.83
CA PHE A 676 -102.02 -75.06 96.03
C PHE A 676 -101.16 -76.30 96.26
N CYS A 677 -101.22 -76.86 97.47
CA CYS A 677 -100.53 -78.11 97.82
C CYS A 677 -101.41 -79.32 97.45
N ASP A 678 -100.79 -80.36 96.90
CA ASP A 678 -101.46 -81.63 96.63
C ASP A 678 -101.64 -82.43 97.92
N LYS A 679 -102.82 -83.07 98.06
CA LYS A 679 -103.24 -83.81 99.26
C LYS A 679 -102.50 -85.12 99.47
#